data_AF-A0A0X8JR84-F1
#
_entry.id   AF-A0A0X8JR84-F1
#
_cell.length_a   1.000
_cell.length_b   1.000
_cell.length_c   1.000
_cell.angle_alpha   90.00
_cell.angle_beta   90.00
_cell.angle_gamma   90.00
#
_symmetry.space_group_name_H-M   'P 1'
#
loop_
_entity.id
_entity.type
_entity.pdbx_description
1 polymer ?
#
loop_
_entity_poly.entity_id
_entity_poly.type
_entity_poly.pdbx_seq_one_letter_code
_entity_poly.pdbx_strand_id
1 'polypeptide(L)'
;MATQKELYTRIAETLIEKIRSGTAPWQKPWKGVQEAFPINGTTGKRYRGGNMMWLMAQEREDPRWMTYQQAQSVGAQVKKGEKGIPLIYWQFQEEKTVKDEDGQKKKVIVELERPRSFVFTVFNAEQIDGLPAIERPEKRDWAPVQRAEDIIAASGARIEHKAGNRAFYRASEDKIVLPRQEQFQSADGYYSTALHELGHWTGHSSRLDREVGRNPFGSIEYAKEELRAEIASMMLGAEVGLSGREDDSHAAYVESWCKVLEDDPREIFRAAADAEKIMDYVLELEREKVLGQTARQAAGELLEVDTKTLTQDQREQFIAGWLSAGGSDSDFNTQAPRTCPWEHENTVISVAGQTPYDWGKSWLAQNREAVQEEEQQQQQDQTMPAANTQDKEDRTYLAVPFGEKDAARELGAKWDRMERAWYVPSGVDPAPFQHWFPENQAQQPEKPKRPEEQRTYLAVPFGEKDAARELGAKWDTRTKSWYVGPEADISKLEKWLPENQRQPEQTPALDPRQEFAQTLRQMGFVVDGEHPIMDGKSHRAPLEDDRPGQQSGFYVGHLDGRPAGYAKNNRSGEEMRWKSEGKILTPEDKAAFAARSAEKLKARAEELEATHNRTAQRVLHQLGGMTAAEEPTKYMRAKGIGPQTGVYLGKDGVTCLPAQDVDGKVWTMQYIQPDGTKRFAAGGKKEGCFHPVGGSRGMDEVLKAPAIVIAEGYATAASLAKELGFATIAAFDSGNVVHVAEAFREKYPEKAILIAGDDDRHLPTNPGRAKAELAAKKVGGLAVFPIFTPEEKGREFTDFNDLATRSKLGAEAIRRQVQPELNKAIAMRQNWMQQQRMSQNKQQGVTR
;
A
#
# COMPACT_ATOMS: atom_id res chain seq x y z
N MET A 1 4.57 33.17 27.99
CA MET A 1 3.71 32.52 26.98
C MET A 1 3.62 31.06 27.33
N ALA A 2 2.46 30.43 27.21
CA ALA A 2 2.33 28.99 27.48
C ALA A 2 3.25 28.20 26.53
N THR A 3 3.93 27.17 27.03
CA THR A 3 4.71 26.27 26.18
C THR A 3 3.78 25.50 25.23
N GLN A 4 4.29 25.01 24.10
CA GLN A 4 3.47 24.23 23.16
C GLN A 4 2.83 23.00 23.84
N LYS A 5 3.56 22.40 24.79
CA LYS A 5 3.06 21.28 25.60
C LYS A 5 1.88 21.70 26.48
N GLU A 6 1.99 22.83 27.19
CA GLU A 6 0.90 23.38 27.99
C GLU A 6 -0.33 23.70 27.15
N LEU A 7 -0.14 24.20 25.93
CA LEU A 7 -1.25 24.47 25.03
C LEU A 7 -1.97 23.19 24.60
N TYR A 8 -1.24 22.13 24.23
CA TYR A 8 -1.85 20.84 23.92
C TYR A 8 -2.67 20.30 25.10
N THR A 9 -2.07 20.29 26.29
CA THR A 9 -2.73 19.83 27.51
C THR A 9 -3.99 20.64 27.80
N ARG A 10 -3.92 21.97 27.77
CA ARG A 10 -5.08 22.82 28.02
C ARG A 10 -6.22 22.59 27.02
N ILE A 11 -5.88 22.44 25.73
CA ILE A 11 -6.88 22.15 24.69
C ILE A 11 -7.54 20.81 24.95
N ALA A 12 -6.75 19.77 25.25
CA ALA A 12 -7.28 18.45 25.56
C ALA A 12 -8.17 18.48 26.81
N GLU A 13 -7.73 19.11 27.90
CA GLU A 13 -8.51 19.24 29.15
C GLU A 13 -9.85 19.92 28.93
N THR A 14 -9.88 21.05 28.21
CA THR A 14 -11.14 21.74 27.88
C THR A 14 -12.05 20.88 27.01
N LEU A 15 -11.48 20.15 26.04
CA LEU A 15 -12.27 19.24 25.21
C LEU A 15 -12.77 18.03 26.00
N ILE A 16 -11.99 17.49 26.94
CA ILE A 16 -12.43 16.41 27.85
C ILE A 16 -13.62 16.87 28.68
N GLU A 17 -13.58 18.09 29.24
CA GLU A 17 -14.71 18.66 29.99
C GLU A 17 -15.97 18.77 29.12
N LYS A 18 -15.80 19.24 27.87
CA LYS A 18 -16.89 19.31 26.91
C LYS A 18 -17.40 17.93 26.50
N ILE A 19 -16.51 16.94 26.33
CA ILE A 19 -16.88 15.57 25.99
C ILE A 19 -17.70 14.94 27.13
N ARG A 20 -17.29 15.14 28.38
CA ARG A 20 -18.00 14.66 29.57
C ARG A 20 -19.37 15.30 29.75
N SER A 21 -19.51 16.56 29.35
CA SER A 21 -20.78 17.29 29.42
C SER A 21 -21.66 17.11 28.18
N GLY A 22 -21.23 16.33 27.18
CA GLY A 22 -21.95 16.17 25.91
C GLY A 22 -22.01 17.46 25.07
N THR A 23 -21.13 18.43 25.33
CA THR A 23 -21.09 19.73 24.65
C THR A 23 -19.87 19.88 23.74
N ALA A 24 -19.13 18.80 23.47
CA ALA A 24 -18.04 18.82 22.50
C ALA A 24 -18.58 19.20 21.11
N PRO A 25 -17.78 19.87 20.25
CA PRO A 25 -18.25 20.32 18.94
C PRO A 25 -18.92 19.21 18.09
N TRP A 26 -18.45 17.98 18.20
CA TRP A 26 -18.96 16.82 17.45
C TRP A 26 -20.10 16.05 18.15
N GLN A 27 -20.48 16.42 19.38
CA GLN A 27 -21.55 15.77 20.14
C GLN A 27 -22.84 16.59 20.23
N LYS A 28 -22.84 17.85 19.77
CA LYS A 28 -24.03 18.72 19.87
C LYS A 28 -25.10 18.29 18.84
N PRO A 29 -26.33 17.93 19.25
CA PRO A 29 -27.35 17.38 18.35
C PRO A 29 -28.32 18.44 17.79
N TRP A 30 -28.03 19.74 17.94
CA TRP A 30 -28.88 20.83 17.43
C TRP A 30 -28.11 22.11 17.06
N LYS A 31 -28.73 22.96 16.22
CA LYS A 31 -28.19 24.26 15.76
C LYS A 31 -27.85 25.20 16.93
N GLY A 32 -26.56 25.42 17.15
CA GLY A 32 -26.02 26.56 17.87
C GLY A 32 -25.13 27.37 16.92
N VAL A 33 -25.61 28.55 16.52
CA VAL A 33 -25.07 29.73 15.81
C VAL A 33 -23.85 29.64 14.84
N GLN A 34 -22.95 28.68 14.95
CA GLN A 34 -21.95 28.42 13.91
C GLN A 34 -22.58 27.62 12.76
N GLU A 35 -23.32 28.32 11.91
CA GLU A 35 -23.72 27.82 10.58
C GLU A 35 -22.50 27.59 9.65
N ALA A 36 -21.31 28.02 10.07
CA ALA A 36 -20.06 27.87 9.33
C ALA A 36 -18.89 27.53 10.26
N PHE A 37 -17.98 26.68 9.78
CA PHE A 37 -16.71 26.41 10.45
C PHE A 37 -15.90 27.69 10.69
N PRO A 38 -15.03 27.73 11.71
CA PRO A 38 -14.12 28.85 11.92
C PRO A 38 -13.31 29.19 10.67
N ILE A 39 -13.38 30.45 10.24
CA ILE A 39 -12.66 30.99 9.07
C ILE A 39 -11.72 32.12 9.49
N ASN A 40 -10.66 32.32 8.72
CA ASN A 40 -9.84 33.50 8.86
C ASN A 40 -10.59 34.71 8.29
N GLY A 41 -10.89 35.70 9.15
CA GLY A 41 -11.76 36.82 8.77
C GLY A 41 -11.18 37.79 7.72
N THR A 42 -9.91 37.67 7.35
CA THR A 42 -9.31 38.46 6.25
C THR A 42 -9.21 37.70 4.94
N THR A 43 -9.01 36.38 4.98
CA THR A 43 -8.79 35.56 3.77
C THR A 43 -9.99 34.70 3.38
N GLY A 44 -10.98 34.57 4.26
CA GLY A 44 -12.12 33.66 4.10
C GLY A 44 -11.77 32.17 4.22
N LYS A 45 -10.49 31.81 4.38
CA LYS A 45 -10.04 30.41 4.43
C LYS A 45 -10.43 29.76 5.76
N ARG A 46 -10.96 28.54 5.71
CA ARG A 46 -11.27 27.71 6.89
C ARG A 46 -10.01 27.39 7.69
N TYR A 47 -10.10 27.47 9.02
CA TYR A 47 -9.11 26.87 9.90
C TYR A 47 -9.19 25.33 9.81
N ARG A 48 -8.07 24.65 10.08
CA ARG A 48 -7.95 23.20 9.87
C ARG A 48 -7.50 22.43 11.11
N GLY A 49 -7.83 21.15 11.15
CA GLY A 49 -7.42 20.17 12.14
C GLY A 49 -7.75 20.59 13.57
N GLY A 50 -6.84 20.32 14.51
CA GLY A 50 -7.07 20.63 15.93
C GLY A 50 -7.28 22.12 16.24
N ASN A 51 -6.78 23.05 15.40
CA ASN A 51 -7.09 24.48 15.57
C ASN A 51 -8.58 24.75 15.30
N MET A 52 -9.18 24.10 14.30
CA MET A 52 -10.61 24.23 14.03
C MET A 52 -11.42 23.75 15.23
N MET A 53 -11.11 22.56 15.76
CA MET A 53 -11.80 21.99 16.92
C MET A 53 -11.66 22.90 18.15
N TRP A 54 -10.47 23.47 18.35
CA TRP A 54 -10.20 24.37 19.46
C TRP A 54 -10.98 25.69 19.37
N LEU A 55 -11.12 26.25 18.16
CA LEU A 55 -11.92 27.46 17.93
C LEU A 55 -13.42 27.21 18.07
N MET A 56 -13.93 26.07 17.59
CA MET A 56 -15.33 25.68 17.77
C MET A 56 -15.66 25.50 19.26
N ALA A 57 -14.73 24.96 20.04
CA ALA A 57 -14.87 24.83 21.49
C ALA A 57 -14.97 26.16 22.24
N GLN A 58 -14.74 27.31 21.60
CA GLN A 58 -14.93 28.63 22.23
C GLN A 58 -16.38 29.14 22.16
N GLU A 59 -17.26 28.44 21.44
CA GLU A 59 -18.71 28.72 21.41
C GLU A 59 -19.05 30.17 21.05
N ARG A 60 -18.32 30.72 20.07
CA ARG A 60 -18.57 32.05 19.49
C ARG A 60 -19.52 31.94 18.30
N GLU A 61 -20.40 32.91 18.16
CA GLU A 61 -21.40 32.99 17.09
C GLU A 61 -20.76 33.38 15.75
N ASP A 62 -19.88 34.39 15.76
CA ASP A 62 -19.20 34.82 14.53
C ASP A 62 -18.07 33.82 14.19
N PRO A 63 -18.06 33.21 12.99
CA PRO A 63 -17.05 32.24 12.61
C PRO A 63 -15.70 32.88 12.27
N ARG A 64 -15.60 34.22 12.19
CA ARG A 64 -14.38 34.91 11.76
C ARG A 64 -13.40 35.07 12.92
N TRP A 65 -12.18 34.57 12.70
CA TRP A 65 -11.05 34.71 13.63
C TRP A 65 -9.85 35.32 12.93
N MET A 66 -9.19 36.29 13.56
CA MET A 66 -8.04 36.98 12.97
C MET A 66 -7.01 37.38 14.03
N THR A 67 -5.75 37.51 13.63
CA THR A 67 -4.72 38.05 14.54
C THR A 67 -4.96 39.53 14.81
N TYR A 68 -4.35 40.06 15.87
CA TYR A 68 -4.39 41.50 16.16
C TYR A 68 -3.92 42.35 14.97
N GLN A 69 -2.84 41.91 14.31
CA GLN A 69 -2.29 42.60 13.12
C GLN A 69 -3.24 42.54 11.92
N GLN A 70 -3.94 41.40 11.74
CA GLN A 70 -4.96 41.26 10.69
C GLN A 70 -6.16 42.19 10.93
N ALA A 71 -6.59 42.35 12.18
CA ALA A 71 -7.65 43.31 12.52
C ALA A 71 -7.21 44.74 12.18
N GLN A 72 -6.00 45.13 12.58
CA GLN A 72 -5.46 46.46 12.27
C GLN A 72 -5.32 46.71 10.77
N SER A 73 -4.92 45.70 9.99
CA SER A 73 -4.75 45.87 8.53
C SER A 73 -6.05 46.20 7.79
N VAL A 74 -7.21 45.89 8.38
CA VAL A 74 -8.53 46.22 7.84
C VAL A 74 -9.17 47.42 8.54
N GLY A 75 -8.40 48.19 9.31
CA GLY A 75 -8.89 49.37 10.03
C GLY A 75 -9.76 49.03 11.26
N ALA A 76 -9.75 47.78 11.71
CA ALA A 76 -10.51 47.31 12.86
C ALA A 76 -9.62 47.21 14.11
N GLN A 77 -10.21 47.22 15.30
CA GLN A 77 -9.50 47.28 16.56
C GLN A 77 -10.03 46.25 17.56
N VAL A 78 -9.15 45.38 18.07
CA VAL A 78 -9.51 44.50 19.20
C VAL A 78 -9.88 45.36 20.41
N LYS A 79 -11.04 45.08 21.01
CA LYS A 79 -11.58 45.79 22.18
C LYS A 79 -10.63 45.70 23.37
N LYS A 80 -10.54 46.77 24.16
CA LYS A 80 -9.65 46.84 25.32
C LYS A 80 -10.05 45.79 26.37
N GLY A 81 -9.09 44.94 26.77
CA GLY A 81 -9.29 43.92 27.81
C GLY A 81 -9.65 42.53 27.27
N GLU A 82 -9.95 42.40 25.98
CA GLU A 82 -10.25 41.12 25.35
C GLU A 82 -9.03 40.19 25.34
N LYS A 83 -9.29 38.89 25.51
CA LYS A 83 -8.27 37.84 25.50
C LYS A 83 -8.39 37.02 24.23
N GLY A 84 -7.29 36.90 23.50
CA GLY A 84 -7.23 36.08 22.30
C GLY A 84 -6.95 34.61 22.59
N ILE A 85 -7.19 33.78 21.59
CA ILE A 85 -7.03 32.34 21.61
C ILE A 85 -5.71 31.96 20.91
N PRO A 86 -4.78 31.26 21.58
CA PRO A 86 -3.56 30.79 20.95
C PRO A 86 -3.83 29.54 20.10
N LEU A 87 -3.25 29.53 18.90
CA LEU A 87 -3.27 28.46 17.91
C LEU A 87 -1.85 27.98 17.61
N ILE A 88 -1.72 26.75 17.11
CA ILE A 88 -0.44 26.15 16.74
C ILE A 88 -0.37 26.05 15.22
N TYR A 89 0.70 26.58 14.63
CA TYR A 89 1.00 26.39 13.22
C TYR A 89 2.30 25.62 13.06
N TRP A 90 2.33 24.71 12.09
CA TRP A 90 3.52 23.94 11.71
C TRP A 90 4.00 24.40 10.34
N GLN A 91 5.25 24.86 10.31
CA GLN A 91 5.97 25.21 9.10
C GLN A 91 6.88 24.05 8.70
N PHE A 92 6.61 23.48 7.53
CA PHE A 92 7.41 22.40 6.95
C PHE A 92 8.40 22.91 5.90
N GLN A 93 8.18 24.10 5.36
CA GLN A 93 9.00 24.70 4.31
C GLN A 93 9.34 26.15 4.65
N GLU A 94 10.54 26.60 4.26
CA GLU A 94 10.94 28.00 4.37
C GLU A 94 11.42 28.54 3.03
N GLU A 95 11.18 29.82 2.79
CA GLU A 95 11.77 30.53 1.66
C GLU A 95 13.18 30.98 2.06
N LYS A 96 14.20 30.45 1.38
CA LYS A 96 15.59 30.89 1.53
C LYS A 96 16.02 31.67 0.30
N THR A 97 16.72 32.77 0.55
CA THR A 97 17.41 33.49 -0.52
C THR A 97 18.74 32.81 -0.76
N VAL A 98 18.85 32.12 -1.89
CA VAL A 98 20.06 31.45 -2.37
C VAL A 98 20.61 32.28 -3.52
N LYS A 99 21.93 32.42 -3.63
CA LYS A 99 22.51 33.05 -4.82
C LYS A 99 22.55 32.02 -5.96
N ASP A 100 22.14 32.42 -7.15
CA ASP A 100 22.40 31.64 -8.36
C ASP A 100 23.86 31.77 -8.80
N GLU A 101 24.23 31.04 -9.86
CA GLU A 101 25.59 30.96 -10.40
C GLU A 101 26.13 32.32 -10.88
N ASP A 102 25.24 33.26 -11.22
CA ASP A 102 25.59 34.63 -11.63
C ASP A 102 25.69 35.59 -10.43
N GLY A 103 25.53 35.09 -9.20
CA GLY A 103 25.58 35.87 -7.97
C GLY A 103 24.29 36.64 -7.65
N GLN A 104 23.22 36.44 -8.43
CA GLN A 104 21.93 37.06 -8.22
C GLN A 104 21.14 36.33 -7.14
N LYS A 105 20.41 37.09 -6.33
CA LYS A 105 19.63 36.55 -5.20
C LYS A 105 18.33 35.94 -5.74
N LYS A 106 18.22 34.62 -5.68
CA LYS A 106 17.00 33.87 -6.01
C LYS A 106 16.33 33.33 -4.74
N LYS A 107 15.02 33.50 -4.64
CA LYS A 107 14.22 32.93 -3.56
C LYS A 107 13.82 31.50 -3.92
N VAL A 108 14.13 30.54 -3.06
CA VAL A 108 13.88 29.12 -3.27
C VAL A 108 13.17 28.56 -2.03
N ILE A 109 12.16 27.74 -2.23
CA ILE A 109 11.45 27.06 -1.13
C ILE A 109 12.24 25.81 -0.76
N VAL A 110 12.65 25.71 0.49
CA VAL A 110 13.44 24.61 1.04
C VAL A 110 12.62 23.89 2.10
N GLU A 111 12.56 22.56 2.01
CA GLU A 111 11.92 21.72 3.02
C GLU A 111 12.78 21.64 4.28
N LEU A 112 12.16 21.78 5.45
CA LEU A 112 12.86 21.80 6.73
C LEU A 112 13.09 20.37 7.21
N GLU A 113 14.34 19.99 7.50
CA GLU A 113 14.68 18.70 8.13
C GLU A 113 13.89 18.46 9.42
N ARG A 114 13.56 19.53 10.14
CA ARG A 114 12.68 19.50 11.31
C ARG A 114 11.62 20.59 11.16
N PRO A 115 10.32 20.21 11.09
CA PRO A 115 9.23 21.18 11.05
C PRO A 115 9.30 22.12 12.25
N ARG A 116 9.08 23.42 12.01
CA ARG A 116 9.02 24.43 13.07
C ARG A 116 7.59 24.67 13.47
N SER A 117 7.28 24.57 14.76
CA SER A 117 6.01 24.99 15.30
C SER A 117 6.10 26.43 15.83
N PHE A 118 5.03 27.19 15.65
CA PHE A 118 4.87 28.47 16.32
C PHE A 118 3.46 28.63 16.88
N VAL A 119 3.38 29.35 18.00
CA VAL A 119 2.12 29.71 18.64
C VAL A 119 1.80 31.14 18.25
N PHE A 120 0.59 31.37 17.75
CA PHE A 120 0.09 32.70 17.41
C PHE A 120 -1.30 32.89 17.99
N THR A 121 -1.71 34.13 18.25
CA THR A 121 -2.98 34.43 18.91
C THR A 121 -3.96 35.07 17.94
N VAL A 122 -5.19 34.55 17.95
CA VAL A 122 -6.32 35.09 17.18
C VAL A 122 -7.41 35.60 18.11
N PHE A 123 -8.21 36.54 17.62
CA PHE A 123 -9.37 37.10 18.28
C PHE A 123 -10.59 36.81 17.41
N ASN A 124 -11.71 36.50 18.05
CA ASN A 124 -12.98 36.36 17.35
C ASN A 124 -13.47 37.74 16.90
N ALA A 125 -14.19 37.82 15.78
CA ALA A 125 -14.74 39.08 15.29
C ALA A 125 -15.65 39.80 16.30
N GLU A 126 -16.33 39.08 17.19
CA GLU A 126 -17.10 39.66 18.31
C GLU A 126 -16.24 40.50 19.28
N GLN A 127 -14.94 40.22 19.34
CA GLN A 127 -13.95 40.91 20.18
C GLN A 127 -13.32 42.13 19.49
N ILE A 128 -13.76 42.47 18.27
CA ILE A 128 -13.12 43.46 17.40
C ILE A 128 -14.15 44.51 16.98
N ASP A 129 -13.86 45.78 17.25
CA ASP A 129 -14.64 46.92 16.77
C ASP A 129 -14.23 47.29 15.34
N GLY A 130 -15.18 47.76 14.53
CA GLY A 130 -14.94 48.25 13.17
C GLY A 130 -14.98 47.18 12.07
N LEU A 131 -15.39 45.95 12.38
CA LEU A 131 -15.67 44.93 11.37
C LEU A 131 -17.10 45.04 10.82
N PRO A 132 -17.32 44.78 9.52
CA PRO A 132 -18.67 44.69 8.97
C PRO A 132 -19.42 43.50 9.59
N ALA A 133 -20.73 43.66 9.76
CA ALA A 133 -21.61 42.57 10.16
C ALA A 133 -21.45 41.39 9.20
N ILE A 134 -21.47 40.16 9.72
CA ILE A 134 -21.43 38.99 8.86
C ILE A 134 -22.74 38.89 8.07
N GLU A 135 -22.64 38.84 6.75
CA GLU A 135 -23.77 38.46 5.90
C GLU A 135 -24.05 36.98 6.16
N ARG A 136 -25.16 36.70 6.85
CA ARG A 136 -25.62 35.34 7.02
C ARG A 136 -26.39 34.97 5.75
N PRO A 137 -26.05 33.88 5.07
CA PRO A 137 -26.86 33.41 3.95
C PRO A 137 -28.30 33.24 4.44
N GLU A 138 -29.27 33.61 3.61
CA GLU A 138 -30.68 33.37 3.94
C GLU A 138 -30.88 31.89 4.30
N LYS A 139 -31.82 31.61 5.22
CA LYS A 139 -32.11 30.26 5.71
C LYS A 139 -32.07 29.28 4.54
N ARG A 140 -31.14 28.33 4.57
CA ARG A 140 -31.13 27.22 3.61
C ARG A 140 -32.51 26.57 3.64
N ASP A 141 -33.09 26.36 2.46
CA ASP A 141 -34.30 25.55 2.30
C ASP A 141 -34.09 24.17 2.92
N TRP A 142 -35.15 23.59 3.47
CA TRP A 142 -35.21 22.31 4.19
C TRP A 142 -34.92 21.08 3.29
N ALA A 143 -33.99 21.15 2.35
CA ALA A 143 -33.67 20.03 1.45
C ALA A 143 -32.22 19.48 1.54
N PRO A 144 -31.59 19.27 2.72
CA PRO A 144 -30.22 18.73 2.82
C PRO A 144 -30.06 17.20 2.75
N VAL A 145 -31.05 16.44 2.28
CA VAL A 145 -30.95 14.97 2.15
C VAL A 145 -30.28 14.54 0.84
N GLN A 146 -30.54 15.26 -0.25
CA GLN A 146 -30.12 14.81 -1.58
C GLN A 146 -28.59 14.76 -1.71
N ARG A 147 -27.88 15.79 -1.22
CA ARG A 147 -26.41 15.81 -1.29
C ARG A 147 -25.78 14.68 -0.44
N ALA A 148 -26.39 14.33 0.69
CA ALA A 148 -25.93 13.19 1.50
C ALA A 148 -26.14 11.86 0.77
N GLU A 149 -27.27 11.68 0.09
CA GLU A 149 -27.52 10.54 -0.80
C GLU A 149 -26.52 10.51 -1.96
N ASP A 150 -26.24 11.65 -2.59
CA ASP A 150 -25.31 11.76 -3.72
C ASP A 150 -23.90 11.36 -3.29
N ILE A 151 -23.45 11.80 -2.11
CA ILE A 151 -22.17 11.39 -1.51
C ILE A 151 -22.14 9.88 -1.23
N ILE A 152 -23.18 9.33 -0.60
CA ILE A 152 -23.26 7.90 -0.31
C ILE A 152 -23.24 7.09 -1.61
N ALA A 153 -24.01 7.51 -2.61
CA ALA A 153 -24.08 6.87 -3.91
C ALA A 153 -22.79 7.04 -4.73
N ALA A 154 -22.07 8.15 -4.56
CA ALA A 154 -20.79 8.38 -5.20
C ALA A 154 -19.66 7.58 -4.54
N SER A 155 -19.77 7.30 -3.24
CA SER A 155 -18.77 6.52 -2.52
C SER A 155 -18.61 5.08 -3.03
N GLY A 156 -19.66 4.52 -3.64
CA GLY A 156 -19.72 3.12 -4.05
C GLY A 156 -19.69 2.13 -2.88
N ALA A 157 -19.84 2.61 -1.63
CA ALA A 157 -19.85 1.76 -0.46
C ALA A 157 -21.02 0.77 -0.52
N ARG A 158 -20.74 -0.52 -0.25
CA ARG A 158 -21.78 -1.53 -0.13
C ARG A 158 -22.54 -1.32 1.18
N ILE A 159 -23.76 -0.80 1.10
CA ILE A 159 -24.65 -0.61 2.25
C ILE A 159 -25.73 -1.68 2.24
N GLU A 160 -25.86 -2.41 3.35
CA GLU A 160 -26.90 -3.42 3.55
C GLU A 160 -27.82 -2.99 4.70
N HIS A 161 -29.09 -2.79 4.40
CA HIS A 161 -30.10 -2.49 5.41
C HIS A 161 -30.69 -3.78 6.01
N LYS A 162 -30.64 -3.91 7.34
CA LYS A 162 -31.23 -5.05 8.08
C LYS A 162 -32.15 -4.56 9.17
N ALA A 163 -33.20 -5.32 9.46
CA ALA A 163 -33.96 -5.10 10.69
C ALA A 163 -33.03 -5.36 11.89
N GLY A 164 -32.85 -4.37 12.74
CA GLY A 164 -31.93 -4.45 13.88
C GLY A 164 -31.77 -3.13 14.61
N ASN A 165 -30.95 -3.13 15.66
CA ASN A 165 -30.72 -1.98 16.55
C ASN A 165 -29.27 -1.49 16.53
N ARG A 166 -28.50 -1.81 15.47
CA ARG A 166 -27.08 -1.45 15.36
C ARG A 166 -26.71 -1.06 13.93
N ALA A 167 -26.01 0.05 13.80
CA ALA A 167 -25.21 0.41 12.63
C ALA A 167 -23.75 0.02 12.89
N PHE A 168 -23.05 -0.44 11.85
CA PHE A 168 -21.60 -0.69 11.91
C PHE A 168 -20.99 -0.91 10.51
N TYR A 169 -19.74 -0.52 10.37
CA TYR A 169 -18.86 -0.95 9.29
C TYR A 169 -18.18 -2.30 9.63
N ARG A 170 -18.26 -3.26 8.70
CA ARG A 170 -17.60 -4.57 8.81
C ARG A 170 -16.41 -4.64 7.86
N ALA A 171 -15.21 -4.43 8.41
CA ALA A 171 -13.97 -4.41 7.64
C ALA A 171 -13.68 -5.71 6.87
N SER A 172 -14.00 -6.89 7.43
CA SER A 172 -13.71 -8.18 6.78
C SER A 172 -14.51 -8.44 5.50
N GLU A 173 -15.67 -7.80 5.36
CA GLU A 173 -16.56 -7.92 4.20
C GLU A 173 -16.60 -6.65 3.34
N ASP A 174 -15.80 -5.65 3.73
CA ASP A 174 -15.83 -4.28 3.23
C ASP A 174 -17.24 -3.73 2.99
N LYS A 175 -18.08 -3.76 4.04
CA LYS A 175 -19.51 -3.47 3.94
C LYS A 175 -20.01 -2.68 5.14
N ILE A 176 -20.91 -1.73 4.89
CA ILE A 176 -21.65 -1.00 5.91
C ILE A 176 -22.99 -1.69 6.14
N VAL A 177 -23.36 -1.91 7.40
CA VAL A 177 -24.67 -2.43 7.79
C VAL A 177 -25.41 -1.34 8.55
N LEU A 178 -26.61 -1.01 8.09
CA LEU A 178 -27.50 -0.03 8.74
C LEU A 178 -28.83 -0.69 9.14
N PRO A 179 -29.49 -0.21 10.20
CA PRO A 179 -30.92 -0.45 10.40
C PRO A 179 -31.73 -0.01 9.17
N ARG A 180 -32.95 -0.51 9.00
CA ARG A 180 -33.82 -0.03 7.91
C ARG A 180 -34.12 1.45 8.11
N GLN A 181 -34.21 2.20 7.01
CA GLN A 181 -34.50 3.65 7.04
C GLN A 181 -35.75 3.98 7.86
N GLU A 182 -36.80 3.17 7.75
CA GLU A 182 -38.06 3.26 8.52
C GLU A 182 -37.90 3.15 10.06
N GLN A 183 -36.75 2.69 10.54
CA GLN A 183 -36.44 2.57 11.97
C GLN A 183 -35.79 3.83 12.55
N PHE A 184 -35.35 4.78 11.71
CA PHE A 184 -34.78 6.05 12.16
C PHE A 184 -35.89 7.07 12.40
N GLN A 185 -35.73 7.91 13.42
CA GLN A 185 -36.71 8.95 13.77
C GLN A 185 -36.72 10.10 12.75
N SER A 186 -35.60 10.33 12.08
CA SER A 186 -35.40 11.41 11.11
C SER A 186 -34.44 10.98 10.00
N ALA A 187 -34.55 11.66 8.86
CA ALA A 187 -33.61 11.52 7.76
C ALA A 187 -32.19 11.96 8.18
N ASP A 188 -32.07 13.07 8.90
CA ASP A 188 -30.81 13.57 9.44
C ASP A 188 -30.11 12.54 10.33
N GLY A 189 -30.85 11.85 11.20
CA GLY A 189 -30.32 10.76 12.02
C GLY A 189 -29.82 9.58 11.19
N TYR A 190 -30.55 9.20 10.13
CA TYR A 190 -30.11 8.17 9.19
C TYR A 190 -28.82 8.56 8.47
N TYR A 191 -28.77 9.73 7.82
CA TYR A 191 -27.59 10.14 7.05
C TYR A 191 -26.38 10.41 7.93
N SER A 192 -26.57 11.00 9.11
CA SER A 192 -25.46 11.21 10.04
C SER A 192 -24.87 9.87 10.52
N THR A 193 -25.72 8.85 10.72
CA THR A 193 -25.26 7.48 11.02
C THR A 193 -24.55 6.85 9.81
N ALA A 194 -25.11 7.02 8.61
CA ALA A 194 -24.50 6.50 7.39
C ALA A 194 -23.13 7.13 7.11
N LEU A 195 -22.98 8.45 7.30
CA LEU A 195 -21.73 9.18 7.13
C LEU A 195 -20.68 8.80 8.19
N HIS A 196 -21.11 8.48 9.42
CA HIS A 196 -20.24 7.92 10.46
C HIS A 196 -19.66 6.56 10.02
N GLU A 197 -20.51 5.64 9.59
CA GLU A 197 -20.06 4.34 9.10
C GLU A 197 -19.25 4.45 7.80
N LEU A 198 -19.56 5.43 6.96
CA LEU A 198 -18.75 5.77 5.79
C LEU A 198 -17.36 6.27 6.19
N GLY A 199 -17.27 7.03 7.28
CA GLY A 199 -16.02 7.42 7.91
C GLY A 199 -15.15 6.21 8.25
N HIS A 200 -15.71 5.20 8.92
CA HIS A 200 -15.01 3.93 9.17
C HIS A 200 -14.67 3.17 7.89
N TRP A 201 -15.59 3.13 6.92
CA TRP A 201 -15.37 2.52 5.62
C TRP A 201 -14.11 3.09 4.97
N THR A 202 -13.90 4.41 4.96
CA THR A 202 -12.67 4.99 4.37
C THR A 202 -11.36 4.44 4.98
N GLY A 203 -11.38 3.90 6.20
CA GLY A 203 -10.20 3.38 6.89
C GLY A 203 -9.72 2.00 6.42
N HIS A 204 -10.42 1.35 5.51
CA HIS A 204 -10.00 0.04 4.95
C HIS A 204 -8.64 0.12 4.24
N SER A 205 -7.94 -1.01 4.20
CA SER A 205 -6.59 -1.13 3.64
C SER A 205 -6.44 -0.77 2.16
N SER A 206 -7.55 -0.75 1.41
CA SER A 206 -7.57 -0.28 0.00
C SER A 206 -7.81 1.23 -0.16
N ARG A 207 -8.00 1.97 0.93
CA ARG A 207 -8.37 3.39 0.94
C ARG A 207 -7.38 4.21 1.77
N LEU A 208 -7.79 4.71 2.95
CA LEU A 208 -6.94 5.53 3.83
C LEU A 208 -6.13 4.70 4.84
N ASP A 209 -6.27 3.36 4.84
CA ASP A 209 -5.46 2.38 5.59
C ASP A 209 -5.22 2.74 7.07
N ARG A 210 -6.30 2.87 7.85
CA ARG A 210 -6.26 3.22 9.29
C ARG A 210 -6.47 2.02 10.22
N GLU A 211 -6.13 0.81 9.78
CA GLU A 211 -6.21 -0.44 10.55
C GLU A 211 -7.61 -0.77 11.15
N VAL A 212 -8.67 -0.31 10.50
CA VAL A 212 -10.06 -0.55 10.94
C VAL A 212 -10.39 -2.05 10.99
N GLY A 213 -11.05 -2.48 12.08
CA GLY A 213 -11.48 -3.88 12.27
C GLY A 213 -10.41 -4.86 12.77
N ARG A 214 -9.14 -4.44 12.96
CA ARG A 214 -8.09 -5.26 13.60
C ARG A 214 -8.07 -5.12 15.12
N ASN A 215 -8.51 -3.97 15.61
CA ASN A 215 -8.51 -3.63 17.03
C ASN A 215 -9.84 -4.05 17.69
N PRO A 216 -9.81 -4.77 18.82
CA PRO A 216 -11.02 -5.18 19.51
C PRO A 216 -11.87 -3.98 19.94
N PHE A 217 -13.20 -4.14 19.90
CA PHE A 217 -14.14 -3.19 20.49
C PHE A 217 -13.72 -2.81 21.92
N GLY A 218 -13.71 -1.51 22.22
CA GLY A 218 -13.28 -0.96 23.52
C GLY A 218 -11.77 -0.93 23.75
N SER A 219 -10.92 -1.22 22.75
CA SER A 219 -9.48 -0.91 22.83
C SER A 219 -9.22 0.60 22.68
N ILE A 220 -8.04 1.05 23.07
CA ILE A 220 -7.62 2.46 22.90
C ILE A 220 -7.56 2.82 21.41
N GLU A 221 -7.05 1.91 20.59
CA GLU A 221 -6.96 2.06 19.14
C GLU A 221 -8.34 2.10 18.49
N TYR A 222 -9.28 1.29 18.97
CA TYR A 222 -10.69 1.36 18.56
C TYR A 222 -11.30 2.72 18.92
N ALA A 223 -11.12 3.18 20.16
CA ALA A 223 -11.63 4.48 20.61
C ALA A 223 -11.05 5.65 19.80
N LYS A 224 -9.79 5.54 19.38
CA LYS A 224 -9.12 6.50 18.48
C LYS A 224 -9.76 6.53 17.09
N GLU A 225 -10.16 5.40 16.54
CA GLU A 225 -10.85 5.35 15.25
C GLU A 225 -12.31 5.84 15.36
N GLU A 226 -13.03 5.50 16.42
CA GLU A 226 -14.35 6.09 16.70
C GLU A 226 -14.27 7.61 16.79
N LEU A 227 -13.27 8.17 17.49
CA LEU A 227 -13.07 9.61 17.57
C LEU A 227 -12.84 10.24 16.17
N ARG A 228 -12.13 9.55 15.27
CA ARG A 228 -11.92 10.02 13.89
C ARG A 228 -13.21 10.01 13.08
N ALA A 229 -13.95 8.91 13.13
CA ALA A 229 -15.21 8.74 12.41
C ALA A 229 -16.28 9.74 12.88
N GLU A 230 -16.38 10.01 14.18
CA GLU A 230 -17.31 11.00 14.73
C GLU A 230 -16.98 12.43 14.28
N ILE A 231 -15.71 12.84 14.37
CA ILE A 231 -15.29 14.16 13.90
C ILE A 231 -15.52 14.29 12.38
N ALA A 232 -15.26 13.23 11.61
CA ALA A 232 -15.50 13.22 10.18
C ALA A 232 -16.99 13.29 9.83
N SER A 233 -17.84 12.57 10.56
CA SER A 233 -19.30 12.61 10.39
C SER A 233 -19.85 14.01 10.67
N MET A 234 -19.40 14.66 11.75
CA MET A 234 -19.71 16.07 12.03
C MET A 234 -19.27 16.98 10.88
N MET A 235 -18.04 16.81 10.37
CA MET A 235 -17.50 17.62 9.28
C MET A 235 -18.33 17.48 8.00
N LEU A 236 -18.61 16.24 7.59
CA LEU A 236 -19.42 15.92 6.41
C LEU A 236 -20.87 16.39 6.58
N GLY A 237 -21.46 16.16 7.76
CA GLY A 237 -22.81 16.61 8.08
C GLY A 237 -22.97 18.12 7.96
N ALA A 238 -22.03 18.91 8.50
CA ALA A 238 -22.07 20.36 8.36
C ALA A 238 -21.91 20.82 6.89
N GLU A 239 -21.07 20.13 6.11
CA GLU A 239 -20.87 20.41 4.68
C GLU A 239 -22.16 20.17 3.87
N VAL A 240 -22.87 19.08 4.13
CA VAL A 240 -24.15 18.79 3.45
C VAL A 240 -25.38 19.46 4.07
N GLY A 241 -25.24 20.07 5.25
CA GLY A 241 -26.31 20.78 5.95
C GLY A 241 -27.19 19.92 6.86
N LEU A 242 -26.69 18.77 7.32
CA LEU A 242 -27.36 17.94 8.33
C LEU A 242 -27.25 18.58 9.71
N SER A 243 -28.28 18.39 10.53
CA SER A 243 -28.36 18.95 11.89
C SER A 243 -27.54 18.18 12.95
N GLY A 244 -26.94 17.04 12.57
CA GLY A 244 -26.14 16.16 13.44
C GLY A 244 -26.89 14.85 13.79
N ARG A 245 -26.23 13.95 14.53
CA ARG A 245 -26.86 12.73 15.05
C ARG A 245 -27.75 13.07 16.25
N GLU A 246 -28.99 12.60 16.22
CA GLU A 246 -29.98 12.81 17.30
C GLU A 246 -29.89 11.75 18.42
N ASP A 247 -29.13 10.66 18.23
CA ASP A 247 -29.09 9.53 19.15
C ASP A 247 -27.91 9.59 20.14
N ASP A 248 -28.23 9.38 21.41
CA ASP A 248 -27.37 9.35 22.61
C ASP A 248 -26.26 8.26 22.62
N SER A 249 -25.89 7.70 21.46
CA SER A 249 -24.98 6.55 21.37
C SER A 249 -23.50 6.87 21.69
N HIS A 250 -23.13 8.15 21.87
CA HIS A 250 -21.76 8.53 22.20
C HIS A 250 -21.36 8.16 23.64
N ALA A 251 -22.33 7.94 24.54
CA ALA A 251 -22.08 7.63 25.96
C ALA A 251 -21.13 6.43 26.15
N ALA A 252 -21.20 5.43 25.27
CA ALA A 252 -20.36 4.23 25.33
C ALA A 252 -18.86 4.51 25.08
N TYR A 253 -18.53 5.62 24.41
CA TYR A 253 -17.17 5.96 24.01
C TYR A 253 -16.60 7.18 24.74
N VAL A 254 -17.44 8.01 25.38
CA VAL A 254 -17.04 9.20 26.15
C VAL A 254 -15.88 8.93 27.09
N GLU A 255 -15.95 7.89 27.93
CA GLU A 255 -14.86 7.57 28.87
C GLU A 255 -13.57 7.16 28.14
N SER A 256 -13.71 6.41 27.04
CA SER A 256 -12.57 5.96 26.25
C SER A 256 -11.90 7.11 25.51
N TRP A 257 -12.68 8.07 24.97
CA TRP A 257 -12.15 9.29 24.35
C TRP A 257 -11.47 10.20 25.37
N CYS A 258 -12.08 10.38 26.54
CA CYS A 258 -11.46 11.14 27.62
C CYS A 258 -10.10 10.56 27.97
N LYS A 259 -10.04 9.23 28.18
CA LYS A 259 -8.79 8.53 28.47
C LYS A 259 -7.75 8.67 27.36
N VAL A 260 -8.17 8.55 26.10
CA VAL A 260 -7.28 8.75 24.93
C VAL A 260 -6.64 10.14 24.94
N LEU A 261 -7.41 11.18 25.27
CA LEU A 261 -6.93 12.56 25.32
C LEU A 261 -6.12 12.88 26.60
N GLU A 262 -6.43 12.22 27.72
CA GLU A 262 -5.65 12.28 28.96
C GLU A 262 -4.27 11.63 28.78
N ASP A 263 -4.22 10.46 28.15
CA ASP A 263 -2.97 9.71 27.87
C ASP A 263 -2.09 10.44 26.84
N ASP A 264 -2.68 11.01 25.79
CA ASP A 264 -1.97 11.83 24.80
C ASP A 264 -2.79 13.05 24.32
N PRO A 265 -2.54 14.25 24.89
CA PRO A 265 -3.20 15.50 24.50
C PRO A 265 -3.04 15.87 23.01
N ARG A 266 -2.08 15.28 22.29
CA ARG A 266 -1.89 15.53 20.85
C ARG A 266 -2.83 14.71 19.98
N GLU A 267 -3.50 13.69 20.54
CA GLU A 267 -4.35 12.79 19.77
C GLU A 267 -5.51 13.53 19.11
N ILE A 268 -6.09 14.56 19.75
CA ILE A 268 -7.15 15.36 19.11
C ILE A 268 -6.70 16.02 17.80
N PHE A 269 -5.44 16.46 17.72
CA PHE A 269 -4.91 17.06 16.50
C PHE A 269 -4.73 16.02 15.40
N ARG A 270 -4.32 14.81 15.76
CA ARG A 270 -4.21 13.69 14.81
C ARG A 270 -5.58 13.20 14.35
N ALA A 271 -6.52 13.03 15.27
CA ALA A 271 -7.88 12.63 14.96
C ALA A 271 -8.58 13.65 14.06
N ALA A 272 -8.45 14.94 14.34
CA ALA A 272 -9.00 16.00 13.49
C ALA A 272 -8.32 16.05 12.11
N ALA A 273 -7.01 15.85 12.03
CA ALA A 273 -6.31 15.81 10.74
C ALA A 273 -6.70 14.59 9.90
N ASP A 274 -6.91 13.43 10.53
CA ASP A 274 -7.40 12.23 9.83
C ASP A 274 -8.87 12.40 9.42
N ALA A 275 -9.71 13.03 10.26
CA ALA A 275 -11.09 13.35 9.92
C ALA A 275 -11.20 14.30 8.71
N GLU A 276 -10.29 15.26 8.57
CA GLU A 276 -10.20 16.09 7.36
C GLU A 276 -9.87 15.27 6.12
N LYS A 277 -8.93 14.32 6.21
CA LYS A 277 -8.62 13.43 5.08
C LYS A 277 -9.82 12.55 4.71
N ILE A 278 -10.59 12.11 5.69
CA ILE A 278 -11.84 11.36 5.45
C ILE A 278 -12.83 12.23 4.67
N MET A 279 -13.07 13.45 5.15
CA MET A 279 -13.98 14.40 4.50
C MET A 279 -13.53 14.70 3.07
N ASP A 280 -12.26 15.06 2.88
CA ASP A 280 -11.68 15.40 1.57
C ASP A 280 -11.82 14.21 0.59
N TYR A 281 -11.48 12.99 1.04
CA TYR A 281 -11.59 11.77 0.25
C TYR A 281 -13.04 11.51 -0.20
N VAL A 282 -14.01 11.62 0.72
CA VAL A 282 -15.43 11.35 0.42
C VAL A 282 -16.01 12.40 -0.53
N LEU A 283 -15.69 13.69 -0.35
CA LEU A 283 -16.16 14.75 -1.24
C LEU A 283 -15.49 14.70 -2.63
N GLU A 284 -14.26 14.21 -2.72
CA GLU A 284 -13.58 14.01 -4.00
C GLU A 284 -14.31 12.97 -4.86
N LEU A 285 -14.81 11.87 -4.27
CA LEU A 285 -15.61 10.86 -4.97
C LEU A 285 -16.92 11.44 -5.54
N GLU A 286 -17.61 12.30 -4.78
CA GLU A 286 -18.78 13.03 -5.27
C GLU A 286 -18.43 13.91 -6.48
N ARG A 287 -17.35 14.70 -6.36
CA ARG A 287 -16.91 15.61 -7.42
C ARG A 287 -16.52 14.89 -8.71
N GLU A 288 -15.80 13.78 -8.61
CA GLU A 288 -15.42 12.95 -9.77
C GLU A 288 -16.66 12.43 -10.50
N LYS A 289 -17.69 12.01 -9.77
CA LYS A 289 -18.96 11.54 -10.35
C LYS A 289 -19.72 12.66 -11.06
N VAL A 290 -19.83 13.85 -10.46
CA VAL A 290 -20.51 15.01 -11.05
C VAL A 290 -19.80 15.50 -12.32
N LEU A 291 -18.47 15.57 -12.30
CA LEU A 291 -17.67 15.92 -13.49
C LEU A 291 -17.86 14.87 -14.60
N GLY A 292 -17.90 13.59 -14.22
CA GLY A 292 -18.22 12.48 -15.10
C GLY A 292 -19.57 12.64 -15.82
N GLN A 293 -20.62 13.01 -15.08
CA GLN A 293 -21.98 13.22 -15.61
C GLN A 293 -22.08 14.47 -16.49
N THR A 294 -21.47 15.58 -16.06
CA THR A 294 -21.50 16.86 -16.80
C THR A 294 -20.83 16.73 -18.17
N ALA A 295 -19.68 16.07 -18.24
CA ALA A 295 -19.00 15.86 -19.51
C ALA A 295 -19.74 14.87 -20.43
N ARG A 296 -20.55 13.94 -19.90
CA ARG A 296 -21.49 13.13 -20.72
C ARG A 296 -22.64 13.95 -21.28
N GLN A 297 -23.21 14.87 -20.49
CA GLN A 297 -24.26 15.78 -20.95
C GLN A 297 -23.74 16.74 -22.03
N ALA A 298 -22.57 17.34 -21.83
CA ALA A 298 -21.93 18.22 -22.81
C ALA A 298 -21.59 17.48 -24.12
N ALA A 299 -21.11 16.23 -24.03
CA ALA A 299 -20.91 15.38 -25.21
C ALA A 299 -22.23 15.09 -25.94
N GLY A 300 -23.32 14.89 -25.19
CA GLY A 300 -24.67 14.70 -25.73
C GLY A 300 -25.22 15.92 -26.48
N GLU A 301 -24.99 17.14 -25.99
CA GLU A 301 -25.42 18.40 -26.65
C GLU A 301 -24.57 18.73 -27.89
N LEU A 302 -23.27 18.42 -27.88
CA LEU A 302 -22.37 18.55 -29.05
C LEU A 302 -22.76 17.63 -30.21
N LEU A 303 -23.43 16.51 -29.93
CA LEU A 303 -23.92 15.56 -30.92
C LEU A 303 -25.21 16.03 -31.64
N GLU A 304 -25.84 17.13 -31.23
CA GLU A 304 -27.01 17.72 -31.91
C GLU A 304 -26.64 18.70 -33.06
N VAL A 305 -25.36 18.96 -33.32
CA VAL A 305 -24.93 19.69 -34.53
C VAL A 305 -25.05 18.76 -35.73
N ASP A 306 -25.94 19.08 -36.68
CA ASP A 306 -26.31 18.22 -37.81
C ASP A 306 -25.10 17.82 -38.68
N THR A 307 -24.51 16.67 -38.35
CA THR A 307 -23.35 16.08 -39.03
C THR A 307 -23.65 15.60 -40.46
N LYS A 308 -24.88 15.80 -40.98
CA LYS A 308 -25.28 15.41 -42.34
C LYS A 308 -24.83 16.38 -43.43
N THR A 309 -24.29 17.55 -43.07
CA THR A 309 -23.84 18.57 -44.05
C THR A 309 -22.33 18.61 -44.27
N LEU A 310 -21.55 17.80 -43.53
CA LEU A 310 -20.09 17.77 -43.61
C LEU A 310 -19.62 16.78 -44.68
N THR A 311 -18.59 17.17 -45.45
CA THR A 311 -17.89 16.25 -46.36
C THR A 311 -17.03 15.23 -45.59
N GLN A 312 -16.65 14.12 -46.23
CA GLN A 312 -15.92 13.02 -45.58
C GLN A 312 -14.58 13.48 -44.96
N ASP A 313 -13.80 14.29 -45.69
CA ASP A 313 -12.56 14.88 -45.17
C ASP A 313 -12.81 15.81 -43.96
N GLN A 314 -13.92 16.56 -43.95
CA GLN A 314 -14.27 17.45 -42.84
C GLN A 314 -14.69 16.66 -41.59
N ARG A 315 -15.32 15.49 -41.76
CA ARG A 315 -15.63 14.56 -40.66
C ARG A 315 -14.35 13.95 -40.09
N GLU A 316 -13.45 13.48 -40.93
CA GLU A 316 -12.20 12.84 -40.50
C GLU A 316 -11.27 13.84 -39.78
N GLN A 317 -11.22 15.10 -40.24
CA GLN A 317 -10.48 16.17 -39.57
C GLN A 317 -11.09 16.59 -38.22
N PHE A 318 -12.42 16.61 -38.12
CA PHE A 318 -13.12 16.90 -36.87
C PHE A 318 -12.89 15.79 -35.82
N ILE A 319 -12.98 14.52 -36.24
CA ILE A 319 -12.74 13.34 -35.40
C ILE A 319 -11.27 13.28 -34.94
N ALA A 320 -10.32 13.53 -35.83
CA ALA A 320 -8.90 13.57 -35.47
C ALA A 320 -8.59 14.69 -34.45
N GLY A 321 -9.24 15.85 -34.57
CA GLY A 321 -9.14 16.95 -33.61
C GLY A 321 -9.74 16.62 -32.24
N TRP A 322 -10.89 15.93 -32.21
CA TRP A 322 -11.56 15.47 -30.99
C TRP A 322 -10.71 14.45 -30.22
N LEU A 323 -10.18 13.43 -30.91
CA LEU A 323 -9.33 12.39 -30.32
C LEU A 323 -8.02 12.97 -29.75
N SER A 324 -7.45 13.98 -30.41
CA SER A 324 -6.22 14.64 -29.97
C SER A 324 -6.41 15.54 -28.76
N ALA A 325 -7.64 15.99 -28.48
CA ALA A 325 -8.01 16.77 -27.31
C ALA A 325 -8.46 15.92 -26.10
N GLY A 326 -8.38 14.58 -26.22
CA GLY A 326 -8.75 13.64 -25.17
C GLY A 326 -10.18 13.08 -25.27
N GLY A 327 -10.89 13.33 -26.37
CA GLY A 327 -12.19 12.73 -26.67
C GLY A 327 -12.08 11.25 -27.12
N SER A 328 -13.17 10.50 -27.03
CA SER A 328 -13.25 9.07 -27.37
C SER A 328 -13.93 8.84 -28.72
N ASP A 329 -13.49 7.81 -29.45
CA ASP A 329 -14.07 7.41 -30.76
C ASP A 329 -15.50 6.83 -30.61
N SER A 330 -15.90 6.45 -29.39
CA SER A 330 -17.25 5.95 -29.08
C SER A 330 -18.36 6.98 -29.23
N ASP A 331 -18.02 8.26 -29.27
CA ASP A 331 -18.99 9.36 -29.22
C ASP A 331 -19.69 9.60 -30.57
N PHE A 332 -19.13 9.11 -31.69
CA PHE A 332 -19.64 9.39 -33.05
C PHE A 332 -20.45 8.26 -33.69
N ASN A 333 -20.67 7.14 -33.00
CA ASN A 333 -21.33 5.96 -33.60
C ASN A 333 -22.76 5.76 -33.09
N THR A 334 -23.76 6.38 -33.74
CA THR A 334 -25.18 6.08 -33.52
C THR A 334 -25.95 5.84 -34.83
N GLN A 335 -26.19 4.57 -35.14
CA GLN A 335 -27.34 4.12 -35.93
C GLN A 335 -28.09 3.02 -35.15
N ALA A 336 -28.89 3.39 -34.15
CA ALA A 336 -30.08 2.67 -33.64
C ALA A 336 -30.65 3.36 -32.37
N PRO A 337 -31.96 3.19 -32.05
CA PRO A 337 -32.74 4.18 -31.32
C PRO A 337 -32.64 4.13 -29.79
N ARG A 338 -32.99 5.29 -29.21
CA ARG A 338 -33.03 5.66 -27.78
C ARG A 338 -33.66 4.61 -26.87
N THR A 339 -32.85 4.03 -25.98
CA THR A 339 -33.14 3.78 -24.55
C THR A 339 -31.82 3.56 -23.79
N CYS A 340 -31.45 4.48 -22.89
CA CYS A 340 -30.36 4.36 -21.91
C CYS A 340 -30.77 3.43 -20.73
N PRO A 341 -29.85 2.76 -20.00
CA PRO A 341 -29.02 3.39 -18.94
C PRO A 341 -27.56 2.87 -18.68
N TRP A 342 -26.58 3.82 -18.70
CA TRP A 342 -25.37 4.06 -17.82
C TRP A 342 -24.23 2.98 -17.64
N GLU A 343 -22.90 3.23 -17.47
CA GLU A 343 -21.98 4.40 -17.37
C GLU A 343 -20.46 3.96 -17.30
N HIS A 344 -19.52 4.92 -17.48
CA HIS A 344 -18.04 5.04 -17.19
C HIS A 344 -17.22 5.49 -18.44
N GLU A 345 -16.45 6.60 -18.54
CA GLU A 345 -15.78 7.58 -17.64
C GLU A 345 -15.32 8.82 -18.46
N ASN A 346 -15.08 9.99 -17.82
CA ASN A 346 -14.54 11.22 -18.43
C ASN A 346 -13.21 11.64 -17.77
N THR A 347 -12.27 12.16 -18.55
CA THR A 347 -11.10 12.93 -18.09
C THR A 347 -10.97 14.19 -18.96
N VAL A 348 -10.92 15.38 -18.36
CA VAL A 348 -10.58 16.64 -19.06
C VAL A 348 -9.42 17.31 -18.33
N ILE A 349 -8.33 17.60 -19.04
CA ILE A 349 -7.22 18.46 -18.58
C ILE A 349 -7.14 19.65 -19.54
N SER A 350 -7.17 20.88 -19.01
CA SER A 350 -6.85 22.10 -19.75
C SER A 350 -5.50 22.66 -19.29
N VAL A 351 -4.62 23.04 -20.23
CA VAL A 351 -3.42 23.85 -19.95
C VAL A 351 -3.17 24.86 -21.09
N ALA A 352 -2.97 26.12 -20.72
CA ALA A 352 -2.32 27.21 -21.49
C ALA A 352 -3.02 27.89 -22.68
N GLY A 353 -4.37 27.93 -22.71
CA GLY A 353 -5.08 29.01 -23.43
C GLY A 353 -4.89 29.12 -24.95
N GLN A 354 -4.37 28.07 -25.63
CA GLN A 354 -4.42 27.93 -27.09
C GLN A 354 -5.18 26.67 -27.45
N THR A 355 -5.94 26.72 -28.55
CA THR A 355 -6.72 25.58 -29.02
C THR A 355 -5.80 24.56 -29.74
N PRO A 356 -6.07 23.25 -29.62
CA PRO A 356 -5.34 22.20 -30.36
C PRO A 356 -5.27 22.43 -31.88
N TYR A 357 -6.23 23.16 -32.43
CA TYR A 357 -6.35 23.51 -33.85
C TYR A 357 -5.23 24.45 -34.36
N ASP A 358 -4.74 25.35 -33.52
CA ASP A 358 -3.74 26.34 -33.92
C ASP A 358 -2.30 25.78 -33.91
N TRP A 359 -2.04 24.78 -33.08
CA TRP A 359 -0.75 24.08 -33.02
C TRP A 359 -0.50 23.17 -34.24
N GLY A 360 -1.52 22.41 -34.67
CA GLY A 360 -1.39 21.42 -35.73
C GLY A 360 -1.03 22.01 -37.11
N LYS A 361 -1.45 23.24 -37.39
CA LYS A 361 -1.15 23.91 -38.67
C LYS A 361 0.31 24.32 -38.83
N SER A 362 1.03 24.59 -37.74
CA SER A 362 2.45 25.02 -37.79
C SER A 362 3.43 23.86 -37.98
N TRP A 363 3.13 22.67 -37.48
CA TRP A 363 4.07 21.54 -37.47
C TRP A 363 4.11 20.77 -38.81
N LEU A 364 2.95 20.59 -39.46
CA LEU A 364 2.82 19.90 -40.74
C LEU A 364 3.51 20.64 -41.90
N ALA A 365 3.71 21.94 -41.77
CA ALA A 365 4.42 22.74 -42.76
C ALA A 365 5.94 22.49 -42.76
N GLN A 366 6.52 21.86 -41.72
CA GLN A 366 7.97 21.85 -41.50
C GLN A 366 8.69 20.51 -41.78
N ASN A 367 8.00 19.37 -41.89
CA ASN A 367 8.66 18.05 -41.82
C ASN A 367 8.28 17.06 -42.95
N ARG A 368 8.15 17.54 -44.19
CA ARG A 368 7.63 16.73 -45.32
C ARG A 368 8.66 15.81 -46.00
N GLU A 369 9.96 16.04 -45.82
CA GLU A 369 11.02 15.35 -46.59
C GLU A 369 11.70 14.21 -45.83
N ALA A 370 11.71 14.21 -44.50
CA ALA A 370 12.38 13.19 -43.68
C ALA A 370 11.71 11.79 -43.72
N VAL A 371 10.46 11.73 -44.19
CA VAL A 371 9.66 10.49 -44.18
C VAL A 371 9.99 9.56 -45.37
N GLN A 372 10.74 10.02 -46.37
CA GLN A 372 11.02 9.23 -47.58
C GLN A 372 12.33 8.43 -47.56
N GLU A 373 13.25 8.66 -46.62
CA GLU A 373 14.58 8.02 -46.62
C GLU A 373 14.67 6.69 -45.85
N GLU A 374 13.75 6.40 -44.91
CA GLU A 374 13.84 5.18 -44.06
C GLU A 374 13.41 3.88 -44.77
N GLU A 375 12.68 3.95 -45.89
CA GLU A 375 12.15 2.76 -46.57
C GLU A 375 13.21 1.97 -47.37
N GLN A 376 14.39 2.54 -47.65
CA GLN A 376 15.38 1.90 -48.52
C GLN A 376 16.42 1.01 -47.79
N GLN A 377 16.52 1.05 -46.46
CA GLN A 377 17.64 0.40 -45.75
C GLN A 377 17.40 -1.03 -45.25
N GLN A 378 16.19 -1.59 -45.37
CA GLN A 378 15.84 -2.88 -44.75
C GLN A 378 16.05 -4.13 -45.62
N GLN A 379 16.70 -4.05 -46.78
CA GLN A 379 16.81 -5.18 -47.73
C GLN A 379 18.16 -5.91 -47.82
N GLN A 380 19.10 -5.70 -46.89
CA GLN A 380 20.41 -6.38 -46.91
C GLN A 380 20.81 -6.87 -45.50
N ASP A 381 20.51 -8.13 -45.16
CA ASP A 381 21.46 -9.03 -44.48
C ASP A 381 20.84 -10.39 -44.06
N GLN A 382 21.22 -11.47 -44.76
CA GLN A 382 21.15 -12.87 -44.29
C GLN A 382 22.20 -13.75 -45.01
N THR A 383 23.06 -14.52 -44.28
CA THR A 383 23.75 -15.84 -44.58
C THR A 383 25.09 -16.01 -43.77
N MET A 384 25.44 -17.02 -42.91
CA MET A 384 25.88 -18.47 -43.08
C MET A 384 26.59 -19.07 -41.75
N PRO A 385 27.04 -20.38 -41.62
CA PRO A 385 27.00 -21.26 -40.39
C PRO A 385 28.32 -21.96 -39.81
N ALA A 386 28.23 -23.12 -39.06
CA ALA A 386 29.10 -23.68 -37.95
C ALA A 386 29.82 -25.11 -38.07
N ALA A 387 30.63 -25.58 -37.05
CA ALA A 387 31.32 -26.92 -36.89
C ALA A 387 31.81 -27.26 -35.42
N ASN A 388 32.50 -28.38 -35.00
CA ASN A 388 32.23 -29.85 -34.75
C ASN A 388 33.09 -30.37 -33.51
N THR A 389 32.86 -31.58 -32.94
CA THR A 389 33.30 -32.11 -31.59
C THR A 389 34.12 -33.43 -31.57
N GLN A 390 35.28 -33.52 -30.88
CA GLN A 390 35.96 -34.81 -30.59
C GLN A 390 36.89 -34.87 -29.33
N ASP A 391 36.81 -33.94 -28.36
CA ASP A 391 37.89 -33.71 -27.38
C ASP A 391 37.47 -33.92 -25.89
N LYS A 392 36.62 -34.92 -25.60
CA LYS A 392 35.76 -34.90 -24.39
C LYS A 392 36.17 -35.77 -23.19
N GLU A 393 37.18 -36.65 -23.27
CA GLU A 393 37.37 -37.69 -22.23
C GLU A 393 38.41 -37.41 -21.13
N ASP A 394 39.30 -36.41 -21.24
CA ASP A 394 40.36 -36.14 -20.24
C ASP A 394 40.20 -34.80 -19.47
N ARG A 395 38.98 -34.45 -19.02
CA ARG A 395 38.68 -33.12 -18.43
C ARG A 395 38.49 -33.20 -16.91
N THR A 396 39.27 -32.41 -16.15
CA THR A 396 39.10 -32.27 -14.68
C THR A 396 38.31 -31.02 -14.35
N TYR A 397 37.14 -31.15 -13.73
CA TYR A 397 36.19 -30.05 -13.52
C TYR A 397 36.42 -29.24 -12.22
N LEU A 398 36.15 -27.94 -12.32
CA LEU A 398 36.34 -26.90 -11.30
C LEU A 398 35.01 -26.21 -10.98
N ALA A 399 34.78 -25.89 -9.72
CA ALA A 399 33.62 -25.17 -9.22
C ALA A 399 33.86 -23.65 -9.13
N VAL A 400 34.22 -22.99 -10.23
CA VAL A 400 34.61 -21.56 -10.20
C VAL A 400 33.40 -20.63 -10.01
N PRO A 401 33.33 -19.80 -8.94
CA PRO A 401 32.29 -18.79 -8.78
C PRO A 401 32.33 -17.75 -9.90
N PHE A 402 31.17 -17.21 -10.31
CA PHE A 402 31.07 -16.34 -11.50
C PHE A 402 31.96 -15.09 -11.46
N GLY A 403 32.22 -14.54 -10.27
CA GLY A 403 33.11 -13.38 -10.08
C GLY A 403 34.59 -13.68 -10.30
N GLU A 404 34.98 -14.95 -10.27
CA GLU A 404 36.37 -15.41 -10.37
C GLU A 404 36.66 -16.12 -11.71
N LYS A 405 35.69 -16.10 -12.63
CA LYS A 405 35.76 -16.75 -13.93
C LYS A 405 36.94 -16.27 -14.78
N ASP A 406 37.28 -14.99 -14.67
CA ASP A 406 38.35 -14.38 -15.46
C ASP A 406 39.72 -14.81 -14.91
N ALA A 407 39.86 -14.95 -13.59
CA ALA A 407 41.06 -15.49 -12.95
C ALA A 407 41.29 -16.98 -13.28
N ALA A 408 40.24 -17.80 -13.25
CA ALA A 408 40.34 -19.20 -13.66
C ALA A 408 40.70 -19.34 -15.15
N ARG A 409 40.16 -18.45 -15.99
CA ARG A 409 40.46 -18.40 -17.42
C ARG A 409 41.91 -17.98 -17.69
N GLU A 410 42.44 -17.02 -16.95
CA GLU A 410 43.84 -16.58 -17.04
C GLU A 410 44.82 -17.70 -16.67
N LEU A 411 44.46 -18.54 -15.70
CA LEU A 411 45.27 -19.71 -15.31
C LEU A 411 45.19 -20.88 -16.30
N GLY A 412 44.29 -20.79 -17.30
CA GLY A 412 44.19 -21.76 -18.39
C GLY A 412 42.98 -22.69 -18.34
N ALA A 413 42.03 -22.49 -17.42
CA ALA A 413 40.78 -23.26 -17.40
C ALA A 413 39.91 -22.92 -18.62
N LYS A 414 39.20 -23.92 -19.13
CA LYS A 414 38.25 -23.79 -20.24
C LYS A 414 36.84 -24.10 -19.76
N TRP A 415 35.86 -23.46 -20.37
CA TRP A 415 34.44 -23.70 -20.04
C TRP A 415 33.88 -24.82 -20.90
N ASP A 416 33.42 -25.91 -20.29
CA ASP A 416 32.63 -26.93 -20.97
C ASP A 416 31.18 -26.45 -21.03
N ARG A 417 30.70 -26.12 -22.24
CA ARG A 417 29.35 -25.63 -22.45
C ARG A 417 28.27 -26.70 -22.22
N MET A 418 28.61 -27.99 -22.36
CA MET A 418 27.65 -29.09 -22.16
C MET A 418 27.53 -29.46 -20.70
N GLU A 419 28.65 -29.63 -20.01
CA GLU A 419 28.65 -29.95 -18.56
C GLU A 419 28.45 -28.70 -17.68
N ARG A 420 28.46 -27.51 -18.29
CA ARG A 420 28.30 -26.19 -17.64
C ARG A 420 29.24 -26.03 -16.44
N ALA A 421 30.49 -26.45 -16.62
CA ALA A 421 31.52 -26.37 -15.61
C ALA A 421 32.83 -25.90 -16.24
N TRP A 422 33.62 -25.17 -15.46
CA TRP A 422 35.02 -24.89 -15.82
C TRP A 422 35.80 -26.19 -15.67
N TYR A 423 36.77 -26.44 -16.53
CA TYR A 423 37.65 -27.59 -16.42
C TYR A 423 39.08 -27.21 -16.77
N VAL A 424 40.02 -27.93 -16.18
CA VAL A 424 41.43 -27.87 -16.53
C VAL A 424 41.64 -28.76 -17.77
N PRO A 425 42.05 -28.22 -18.92
CA PRO A 425 42.34 -29.02 -20.10
C PRO A 425 43.56 -29.92 -19.90
N SER A 426 43.58 -31.09 -20.53
CA SER A 426 44.71 -32.02 -20.47
C SER A 426 46.02 -31.32 -20.89
N GLY A 427 47.03 -31.36 -20.02
CA GLY A 427 48.34 -30.70 -20.20
C GLY A 427 48.55 -29.38 -19.44
N VAL A 428 47.54 -28.85 -18.76
CA VAL A 428 47.66 -27.69 -17.85
C VAL A 428 47.83 -28.17 -16.41
N ASP A 429 48.80 -27.60 -15.67
CA ASP A 429 49.07 -27.97 -14.27
C ASP A 429 47.83 -27.68 -13.39
N PRO A 430 47.25 -28.68 -12.69
CA PRO A 430 46.07 -28.46 -11.86
C PRO A 430 46.38 -27.77 -10.52
N ALA A 431 47.64 -27.66 -10.10
CA ALA A 431 48.02 -27.11 -8.79
C ALA A 431 47.49 -25.67 -8.51
N PRO A 432 47.48 -24.72 -9.47
CA PRO A 432 46.96 -23.36 -9.25
C PRO A 432 45.43 -23.31 -9.04
N PHE A 433 44.71 -24.37 -9.42
CA PHE A 433 43.25 -24.42 -9.34
C PHE A 433 42.74 -25.06 -8.04
N GLN A 434 43.62 -25.41 -7.10
CA GLN A 434 43.30 -26.19 -5.89
C GLN A 434 42.10 -25.65 -5.10
N HIS A 435 41.91 -24.33 -5.00
CA HIS A 435 40.81 -23.75 -4.22
C HIS A 435 39.44 -23.77 -4.94
N TRP A 436 39.42 -24.03 -6.25
CA TRP A 436 38.18 -24.24 -7.03
C TRP A 436 37.81 -25.71 -7.19
N PHE A 437 38.57 -26.65 -6.61
CA PHE A 437 38.13 -28.04 -6.58
C PHE A 437 36.91 -28.17 -5.66
N PRO A 438 35.85 -28.89 -6.09
CA PRO A 438 34.61 -29.02 -5.32
C PRO A 438 34.82 -29.50 -3.88
N GLU A 439 35.83 -30.34 -3.65
CA GLU A 439 36.20 -30.89 -2.33
C GLU A 439 36.70 -29.82 -1.35
N ASN A 440 37.27 -28.71 -1.85
CA ASN A 440 37.82 -27.62 -1.06
C ASN A 440 36.84 -26.45 -0.82
N GLN A 441 35.64 -26.49 -1.42
CA GLN A 441 34.62 -25.43 -1.28
C GLN A 441 33.66 -25.60 -0.10
N ALA A 442 33.76 -26.69 0.66
CA ALA A 442 32.93 -26.93 1.84
C ALA A 442 33.27 -26.01 3.05
N GLN A 443 34.25 -25.11 2.92
CA GLN A 443 34.69 -24.23 4.00
C GLN A 443 34.97 -22.80 3.50
N GLN A 444 33.95 -22.01 3.16
CA GLN A 444 34.05 -20.54 3.01
C GLN A 444 32.78 -19.80 3.51
N PRO A 445 32.91 -18.53 3.97
CA PRO A 445 32.08 -17.94 5.02
C PRO A 445 30.80 -17.24 4.55
N GLU A 446 29.82 -17.11 5.45
CA GLU A 446 28.49 -16.49 5.21
C GLU A 446 28.57 -15.01 4.76
N LYS A 447 27.58 -14.59 3.95
CA LYS A 447 27.33 -13.18 3.56
C LYS A 447 27.19 -12.29 4.82
N PRO A 448 27.64 -11.02 4.77
CA PRO A 448 27.46 -10.10 5.89
C PRO A 448 25.97 -9.82 6.14
N LYS A 449 25.49 -10.17 7.35
CA LYS A 449 24.13 -9.88 7.82
C LYS A 449 23.87 -8.37 7.85
N ARG A 450 22.62 -7.93 7.69
CA ARG A 450 22.29 -6.50 7.75
C ARG A 450 22.65 -5.95 9.14
N PRO A 451 23.08 -4.67 9.26
CA PRO A 451 23.46 -4.08 10.56
C PRO A 451 22.35 -4.14 11.63
N GLU A 452 21.09 -4.24 11.21
CA GLU A 452 19.92 -4.34 12.09
C GLU A 452 19.75 -5.73 12.72
N GLU A 453 20.20 -6.77 12.03
CA GLU A 453 20.12 -8.18 12.44
C GLU A 453 21.23 -8.55 13.44
N GLN A 454 22.17 -7.64 13.73
CA GLN A 454 23.24 -7.84 14.70
C GLN A 454 23.05 -7.08 16.01
N ARG A 455 21.91 -6.40 16.20
CA ARG A 455 21.64 -5.60 17.41
C ARG A 455 21.41 -6.48 18.64
N THR A 456 21.99 -6.07 19.78
CA THR A 456 21.73 -6.58 21.13
C THR A 456 20.86 -5.58 21.88
N TYR A 457 19.66 -6.01 22.31
CA TYR A 457 18.68 -5.11 22.94
C TYR A 457 18.91 -4.97 24.44
N LEU A 458 18.57 -3.80 24.98
CA LEU A 458 18.78 -3.40 26.37
C LEU A 458 17.43 -3.07 27.03
N ALA A 459 17.26 -3.55 28.25
CA ALA A 459 16.14 -3.24 29.13
C ALA A 459 16.40 -1.92 29.89
N VAL A 460 16.43 -0.79 29.18
CA VAL A 460 16.68 0.53 29.79
C VAL A 460 15.36 1.16 30.28
N PRO A 461 15.17 1.34 31.60
CA PRO A 461 14.01 2.06 32.13
C PRO A 461 14.00 3.52 31.66
N PHE A 462 12.82 4.12 31.55
CA PHE A 462 12.69 5.49 31.02
C PHE A 462 13.52 6.53 31.79
N GLY A 463 13.66 6.37 33.11
CA GLY A 463 14.48 7.26 33.95
C GLY A 463 15.99 7.14 33.72
N GLU A 464 16.45 6.05 33.12
CA GLU A 464 17.88 5.76 32.90
C GLU A 464 18.32 5.93 31.45
N LYS A 465 17.43 6.39 30.57
CA LYS A 465 17.68 6.53 29.14
C LYS A 465 18.87 7.41 28.79
N ASP A 466 19.08 8.48 29.55
CA ASP A 466 20.14 9.45 29.26
C ASP A 466 21.50 8.87 29.67
N ALA A 467 21.55 8.15 30.80
CA ALA A 467 22.74 7.42 31.23
C ALA A 467 23.11 6.27 30.27
N ALA A 468 22.12 5.50 29.79
CA ALA A 468 22.37 4.45 28.81
C ALA A 468 22.86 5.04 27.47
N ARG A 469 22.30 6.18 27.05
CA ARG A 469 22.72 6.89 25.84
C ARG A 469 24.15 7.43 25.93
N GLU A 470 24.54 7.99 27.08
CA GLU A 470 25.93 8.44 27.32
C GLU A 470 26.93 7.28 27.24
N LEU A 471 26.50 6.08 27.62
CA LEU A 471 27.29 4.85 27.53
C LEU A 471 27.19 4.15 26.17
N GLY A 472 26.55 4.80 25.18
CA GLY A 472 26.54 4.36 23.78
C GLY A 472 25.29 3.57 23.34
N ALA A 473 24.25 3.46 24.17
CA ALA A 473 23.00 2.85 23.76
C ALA A 473 22.24 3.72 22.74
N LYS A 474 21.61 3.09 21.75
CA LYS A 474 20.78 3.72 20.72
C LYS A 474 19.34 3.21 20.81
N TRP A 475 18.38 4.01 20.34
CA TRP A 475 16.95 3.67 20.36
C TRP A 475 16.51 3.12 19.00
N ASP A 476 15.88 1.95 19.00
CA ASP A 476 15.23 1.38 17.81
C ASP A 476 13.75 1.76 17.79
N THR A 477 13.37 2.60 16.84
CA THR A 477 11.99 3.09 16.70
C THR A 477 11.01 2.02 16.21
N ARG A 478 11.48 0.98 15.51
CA ARG A 478 10.64 -0.09 14.96
C ARG A 478 10.26 -1.09 16.04
N THR A 479 11.23 -1.51 16.85
CA THR A 479 11.00 -2.47 17.95
C THR A 479 10.67 -1.80 19.28
N LYS A 480 10.77 -0.46 19.35
CA LYS A 480 10.56 0.35 20.56
C LYS A 480 11.43 -0.11 21.73
N SER A 481 12.69 -0.43 21.45
CA SER A 481 13.65 -0.94 22.43
C SER A 481 15.00 -0.24 22.29
N TRP A 482 15.73 -0.10 23.41
CA TRP A 482 17.13 0.33 23.39
C TRP A 482 18.02 -0.81 22.91
N TYR A 483 19.13 -0.51 22.25
CA TYR A 483 20.11 -1.49 21.82
C TYR A 483 21.53 -0.94 21.96
N VAL A 484 22.51 -1.84 22.06
CA VAL A 484 23.93 -1.48 22.12
C VAL A 484 24.34 -0.81 20.80
N GLY A 485 24.82 0.43 20.86
CA GLY A 485 25.31 1.12 19.67
C GLY A 485 26.53 0.44 19.05
N PRO A 486 26.78 0.61 17.75
CA PRO A 486 27.83 -0.11 17.01
C PRO A 486 29.27 0.15 17.51
N GLU A 487 29.50 1.24 18.24
CA GLU A 487 30.81 1.61 18.83
C GLU A 487 30.78 1.56 20.37
N ALA A 488 29.69 1.06 20.95
CA ALA A 488 29.49 1.07 22.39
C ALA A 488 30.16 -0.14 23.06
N ASP A 489 30.76 0.10 24.22
CA ASP A 489 31.36 -0.94 25.05
C ASP A 489 30.26 -1.68 25.82
N ILE A 490 30.02 -2.95 25.45
CA ILE A 490 28.98 -3.80 26.05
C ILE A 490 29.16 -3.91 27.56
N SER A 491 30.39 -3.95 28.06
CA SER A 491 30.67 -4.12 29.49
C SER A 491 30.17 -2.94 30.34
N LYS A 492 30.05 -1.75 29.75
CA LYS A 492 29.48 -0.56 30.43
C LYS A 492 27.96 -0.58 30.46
N LEU A 493 27.33 -1.37 29.60
CA LEU A 493 25.88 -1.49 29.45
C LEU A 493 25.33 -2.78 30.09
N GLU A 494 26.20 -3.61 30.69
CA GLU A 494 25.86 -4.92 31.29
C GLU A 494 24.67 -4.85 32.25
N LYS A 495 24.53 -3.78 33.04
CA LYS A 495 23.40 -3.62 33.98
C LYS A 495 22.02 -3.56 33.30
N TRP A 496 21.94 -3.17 32.02
CA TRP A 496 20.69 -3.12 31.25
C TRP A 496 20.53 -4.32 30.32
N LEU A 497 21.43 -5.30 30.36
CA LEU A 497 21.19 -6.55 29.64
C LEU A 497 19.98 -7.26 30.27
N PRO A 498 19.06 -7.81 29.45
CA PRO A 498 17.87 -8.51 29.95
C PRO A 498 18.17 -9.62 30.97
N GLU A 499 19.35 -10.24 30.87
CA GLU A 499 19.84 -11.31 31.75
C GLU A 499 20.27 -10.82 33.15
N ASN A 500 20.61 -9.53 33.29
CA ASN A 500 21.18 -8.95 34.51
C ASN A 500 20.16 -8.13 35.34
N GLN A 501 18.91 -8.06 34.89
CA GLN A 501 17.82 -7.41 35.63
C GLN A 501 17.39 -8.31 36.80
N ARG A 502 17.58 -7.86 38.05
CA ARG A 502 17.19 -8.61 39.27
C ARG A 502 15.69 -8.93 39.23
N GLN A 503 15.34 -10.20 39.39
CA GLN A 503 13.97 -10.63 39.68
C GLN A 503 13.61 -10.26 41.13
N PRO A 504 12.53 -9.49 41.39
CA PRO A 504 12.01 -9.34 42.75
C PRO A 504 11.23 -10.59 43.18
N GLU A 505 11.55 -11.11 44.37
CA GLU A 505 10.85 -12.21 45.04
C GLU A 505 9.47 -11.75 45.62
N GLN A 506 8.39 -12.41 45.16
CA GLN A 506 7.12 -12.93 45.80
C GLN A 506 6.35 -12.09 46.87
N THR A 507 4.99 -11.99 46.97
CA THR A 507 3.81 -12.89 46.73
C THR A 507 2.46 -12.12 46.96
N PRO A 508 1.23 -12.66 46.70
CA PRO A 508 0.66 -13.25 45.49
C PRO A 508 -0.46 -12.38 44.87
N ALA A 509 -0.33 -12.04 43.59
CA ALA A 509 -1.47 -12.01 42.67
C ALA A 509 -1.35 -13.28 41.80
N LEU A 510 -2.47 -13.86 41.37
CA LEU A 510 -2.44 -15.03 40.50
C LEU A 510 -1.55 -14.74 39.28
N ASP A 511 -0.63 -15.65 38.97
CA ASP A 511 0.18 -15.58 37.75
C ASP A 511 -0.77 -15.49 36.54
N PRO A 512 -0.57 -14.58 35.55
CA PRO A 512 -1.39 -14.51 34.34
C PRO A 512 -1.65 -15.86 33.66
N ARG A 513 -0.69 -16.78 33.70
CA ARG A 513 -0.90 -18.16 33.22
C ARG A 513 -1.93 -18.91 34.06
N GLN A 514 -1.93 -18.74 35.38
CA GLN A 514 -2.90 -19.32 36.31
C GLN A 514 -4.28 -18.66 36.21
N GLU A 515 -4.35 -17.34 36.03
CA GLU A 515 -5.61 -16.62 35.76
C GLU A 515 -6.26 -17.15 34.48
N PHE A 516 -5.50 -17.28 33.40
CA PHE A 516 -6.01 -17.85 32.16
C PHE A 516 -6.35 -19.34 32.30
N ALA A 517 -5.58 -20.10 33.08
CA ALA A 517 -5.89 -21.49 33.39
C ALA A 517 -7.26 -21.63 34.09
N GLN A 518 -7.58 -20.73 35.02
CA GLN A 518 -8.90 -20.69 35.66
C GLN A 518 -10.00 -20.38 34.67
N THR A 519 -9.78 -19.40 33.78
CA THR A 519 -10.74 -19.08 32.71
C THR A 519 -10.98 -20.25 31.77
N LEU A 520 -9.93 -20.96 31.36
CA LEU A 520 -10.06 -22.15 30.53
C LEU A 520 -10.85 -23.26 31.26
N ARG A 521 -10.58 -23.49 32.55
CA ARG A 521 -11.36 -24.47 33.34
C ARG A 521 -12.85 -24.10 33.43
N GLN A 522 -13.17 -22.81 33.56
CA GLN A 522 -14.57 -22.34 33.54
C GLN A 522 -15.28 -22.64 32.21
N MET A 523 -14.54 -22.64 31.10
CA MET A 523 -15.05 -23.03 29.78
C MET A 523 -15.06 -24.56 29.54
N GLY A 524 -14.78 -25.35 30.59
CA GLY A 524 -14.77 -26.82 30.55
C GLY A 524 -13.48 -27.41 29.97
N PHE A 525 -12.37 -26.67 29.91
CA PHE A 525 -11.08 -27.22 29.51
C PHE A 525 -10.44 -28.02 30.64
N VAL A 526 -9.88 -29.18 30.30
CA VAL A 526 -8.98 -29.93 31.17
C VAL A 526 -7.58 -29.33 31.03
N VAL A 527 -7.18 -28.56 32.04
CA VAL A 527 -5.93 -27.79 32.07
C VAL A 527 -4.92 -28.48 32.99
N ASP A 528 -4.23 -29.47 32.41
CA ASP A 528 -3.21 -30.32 33.05
C ASP A 528 -1.84 -30.18 32.37
N GLY A 529 -0.76 -30.55 33.07
CA GLY A 529 0.61 -30.49 32.56
C GLY A 529 1.08 -29.06 32.25
N GLU A 530 1.57 -28.82 31.03
CA GLU A 530 2.07 -27.51 30.58
C GLU A 530 0.96 -26.55 30.09
N HIS A 531 -0.32 -26.92 30.19
CA HIS A 531 -1.43 -26.04 29.79
C HIS A 531 -1.80 -25.04 30.92
N PRO A 532 -2.18 -23.79 30.59
CA PRO A 532 -2.12 -23.18 29.26
C PRO A 532 -0.71 -22.76 28.87
N ILE A 533 -0.40 -22.93 27.58
CA ILE A 533 0.83 -22.48 26.94
C ILE A 533 0.60 -21.05 26.44
N MET A 534 1.35 -20.10 26.99
CA MET A 534 1.17 -18.66 26.74
C MET A 534 2.21 -18.10 25.74
N ASP A 535 2.37 -18.76 24.58
CA ASP A 535 3.42 -18.47 23.60
C ASP A 535 2.95 -17.66 22.37
N GLY A 536 1.68 -17.23 22.37
CA GLY A 536 1.02 -16.51 21.28
C GLY A 536 0.64 -17.39 20.09
N LYS A 537 0.76 -18.73 20.20
CA LYS A 537 0.34 -19.69 19.18
C LYS A 537 -1.00 -20.33 19.55
N SER A 538 -1.62 -20.94 18.55
CA SER A 538 -2.83 -21.73 18.73
C SER A 538 -2.52 -23.11 19.32
N HIS A 539 -3.22 -23.45 20.39
CA HIS A 539 -3.08 -24.72 21.09
C HIS A 539 -4.43 -25.44 21.18
N ARG A 540 -4.36 -26.77 21.27
CA ARG A 540 -5.51 -27.64 21.48
C ARG A 540 -5.42 -28.27 22.87
N ALA A 541 -6.55 -28.38 23.54
CA ALA A 541 -6.64 -29.01 24.86
C ALA A 541 -7.93 -29.84 24.98
N PRO A 542 -7.91 -30.92 25.76
CA PRO A 542 -9.11 -31.70 26.05
C PRO A 542 -10.14 -30.86 26.83
N LEU A 543 -11.42 -31.16 26.62
CA LEU A 543 -12.52 -30.68 27.46
C LEU A 543 -12.97 -31.78 28.44
N GLU A 544 -13.67 -31.43 29.51
CA GLU A 544 -14.09 -32.40 30.55
C GLU A 544 -14.94 -33.55 29.98
N ASP A 545 -15.75 -33.27 28.96
CA ASP A 545 -16.61 -34.25 28.28
C ASP A 545 -15.93 -34.94 27.07
N ASP A 546 -14.63 -34.73 26.86
CA ASP A 546 -13.90 -35.38 25.77
C ASP A 546 -13.61 -36.85 26.07
N ARG A 547 -13.71 -37.68 25.03
CA ARG A 547 -13.24 -39.07 25.14
C ARG A 547 -11.71 -39.07 25.31
N PRO A 548 -11.11 -40.08 25.97
CA PRO A 548 -9.66 -40.16 26.11
C PRO A 548 -8.94 -39.97 24.77
N GLY A 549 -8.08 -38.96 24.69
CA GLY A 549 -7.31 -38.59 23.48
C GLY A 549 -7.93 -37.52 22.57
N GLN A 550 -9.15 -37.05 22.84
CA GLN A 550 -9.80 -35.99 22.07
C GLN A 550 -9.44 -34.59 22.63
N GLN A 551 -9.17 -33.61 21.74
CA GLN A 551 -8.79 -32.24 22.10
C GLN A 551 -9.71 -31.20 21.46
N SER A 552 -10.94 -31.09 21.97
CA SER A 552 -11.99 -30.24 21.41
C SER A 552 -11.87 -28.76 21.78
N GLY A 553 -11.07 -28.42 22.78
CA GLY A 553 -10.77 -27.03 23.17
C GLY A 553 -9.70 -26.39 22.28
N PHE A 554 -9.89 -25.11 21.93
CA PHE A 554 -8.93 -24.29 21.22
C PHE A 554 -8.61 -23.04 22.04
N TYR A 555 -7.33 -22.67 22.15
CA TYR A 555 -6.97 -21.41 22.79
C TYR A 555 -5.68 -20.81 22.23
N VAL A 556 -5.50 -19.52 22.45
CA VAL A 556 -4.27 -18.75 22.20
C VAL A 556 -3.99 -17.92 23.43
N GLY A 557 -2.80 -18.04 24.02
CA GLY A 557 -2.39 -17.27 25.19
C GLY A 557 -1.20 -16.36 24.87
N HIS A 558 -1.30 -15.08 25.22
CA HIS A 558 -0.29 -14.06 25.00
C HIS A 558 0.28 -13.58 26.34
N LEU A 559 1.60 -13.49 26.43
CA LEU A 559 2.28 -12.75 27.49
C LEU A 559 2.73 -11.35 27.02
N ASP A 560 2.55 -11.00 25.75
CA ASP A 560 2.98 -9.73 25.17
C ASP A 560 2.06 -8.56 25.42
N GLY A 561 2.65 -7.43 25.85
CA GLY A 561 1.90 -6.25 26.27
C GLY A 561 1.19 -6.49 27.61
N ARG A 562 -0.15 -6.47 27.61
CA ARG A 562 -0.96 -6.92 28.75
C ARG A 562 -1.35 -8.37 28.49
N PRO A 563 -0.98 -9.34 29.36
CA PRO A 563 -1.31 -10.73 29.13
C PRO A 563 -2.78 -10.92 28.81
N ALA A 564 -3.04 -11.63 27.72
CA ALA A 564 -4.36 -11.79 27.15
C ALA A 564 -4.50 -13.16 26.51
N GLY A 565 -5.71 -13.61 26.29
CA GLY A 565 -5.97 -14.92 25.73
C GLY A 565 -7.30 -14.97 25.01
N TYR A 566 -7.37 -15.85 24.02
CA TYR A 566 -8.60 -16.23 23.36
C TYR A 566 -8.82 -17.71 23.60
N ALA A 567 -10.04 -18.10 23.90
CA ALA A 567 -10.42 -19.50 24.10
C ALA A 567 -11.75 -19.78 23.41
N LYS A 568 -11.87 -20.98 22.84
CA LYS A 568 -13.06 -21.48 22.18
C LYS A 568 -13.29 -22.94 22.54
N ASN A 569 -14.46 -23.23 23.07
CA ASN A 569 -14.96 -24.58 23.24
C ASN A 569 -15.65 -24.99 21.92
N ASN A 570 -15.00 -25.83 21.10
CA ASN A 570 -15.55 -26.20 19.79
C ASN A 570 -16.74 -27.18 19.86
N ARG A 571 -17.12 -27.64 21.06
CA ARG A 571 -18.29 -28.50 21.25
C ARG A 571 -19.53 -27.67 21.59
N SER A 572 -19.43 -26.74 22.53
CA SER A 572 -20.53 -25.83 22.90
C SER A 572 -20.64 -24.64 21.94
N GLY A 573 -19.58 -24.30 21.22
CA GLY A 573 -19.48 -23.10 20.39
C GLY A 573 -19.18 -21.82 21.20
N GLU A 574 -18.97 -21.95 22.51
CA GLU A 574 -18.67 -20.83 23.41
C GLU A 574 -17.28 -20.25 23.14
N GLU A 575 -17.18 -18.93 23.11
CA GLU A 575 -15.94 -18.19 22.87
C GLU A 575 -15.71 -17.16 23.97
N MET A 576 -14.46 -17.02 24.41
CA MET A 576 -14.08 -16.08 25.45
C MET A 576 -12.79 -15.34 25.10
N ARG A 577 -12.75 -14.06 25.46
CA ARG A 577 -11.55 -13.23 25.42
C ARG A 577 -11.15 -12.86 26.85
N TRP A 578 -10.01 -13.36 27.28
CA TRP A 578 -9.45 -13.13 28.60
C TRP A 578 -8.36 -12.05 28.54
N LYS A 579 -8.26 -11.25 29.60
CA LYS A 579 -7.15 -10.30 29.84
C LYS A 579 -6.80 -10.40 31.31
N SER A 580 -5.52 -10.41 31.64
CA SER A 580 -5.09 -10.51 33.04
C SER A 580 -5.54 -9.29 33.84
N GLU A 581 -5.99 -9.53 35.06
CA GLU A 581 -6.51 -8.53 36.00
C GLU A 581 -5.39 -7.94 36.91
N GLY A 582 -4.16 -8.48 36.83
CA GLY A 582 -2.99 -8.08 37.65
C GLY A 582 -2.22 -6.83 37.20
N LYS A 583 -1.71 -6.07 38.19
CA LYS A 583 -1.22 -4.67 38.17
C LYS A 583 -0.09 -4.27 37.20
N ILE A 584 -0.07 -2.94 36.96
CA ILE A 584 0.93 -2.07 36.32
C ILE A 584 2.35 -2.65 36.35
N LEU A 585 2.84 -3.09 35.18
CA LEU A 585 4.26 -3.33 34.92
C LEU A 585 5.04 -2.05 35.29
N THR A 586 6.04 -2.19 36.16
CA THR A 586 6.97 -1.09 36.45
C THR A 586 7.66 -0.64 35.15
N PRO A 587 8.15 0.61 35.04
CA PRO A 587 8.94 1.03 33.89
C PRO A 587 10.10 0.06 33.55
N GLU A 588 10.67 -0.57 34.57
CA GLU A 588 11.71 -1.60 34.50
C GLU A 588 11.16 -2.89 33.87
N ASP A 589 10.00 -3.38 34.32
CA ASP A 589 9.35 -4.57 33.75
C ASP A 589 8.91 -4.35 32.30
N LYS A 590 8.44 -3.14 31.95
CA LYS A 590 8.09 -2.78 30.57
C LYS A 590 9.31 -2.80 29.65
N ALA A 591 10.45 -2.29 30.13
CA ALA A 591 11.70 -2.29 29.36
C ALA A 591 12.26 -3.71 29.18
N ALA A 592 12.24 -4.54 30.23
CA ALA A 592 12.64 -5.94 30.18
C ALA A 592 11.71 -6.78 29.29
N PHE A 593 10.42 -6.43 29.24
CA PHE A 593 9.46 -7.09 28.36
C PHE A 593 9.67 -6.71 26.88
N ALA A 594 9.89 -5.43 26.59
CA ALA A 594 10.15 -4.94 25.23
C ALA A 594 11.45 -5.52 24.64
N ALA A 595 12.51 -5.62 25.44
CA ALA A 595 13.77 -6.23 25.02
C ALA A 595 13.60 -7.73 24.69
N ARG A 596 12.95 -8.50 25.57
CA ARG A 596 12.68 -9.94 25.34
C ARG A 596 11.75 -10.18 24.14
N SER A 597 10.80 -9.29 23.88
CA SER A 597 9.93 -9.37 22.70
C SER A 597 10.70 -9.11 21.41
N ALA A 598 11.58 -8.10 21.40
CA ALA A 598 12.43 -7.79 20.24
C ALA A 598 13.39 -8.94 19.91
N GLU A 599 13.99 -9.59 20.92
CA GLU A 599 14.83 -10.78 20.74
C GLU A 599 14.03 -11.97 20.18
N LYS A 600 12.80 -12.20 20.65
CA LYS A 600 11.93 -13.25 20.10
C LYS A 600 11.52 -12.98 18.65
N LEU A 601 11.25 -11.73 18.28
CA LEU A 601 10.96 -11.36 16.89
C LEU A 601 12.16 -11.58 15.98
N LYS A 602 13.36 -11.21 16.45
CA LYS A 602 14.63 -11.48 15.76
C LYS A 602 14.84 -12.98 15.56
N ALA A 603 14.72 -13.79 16.62
CA ALA A 603 14.87 -15.24 16.53
C ALA A 603 13.86 -15.88 15.56
N ARG A 604 12.62 -15.37 15.50
CA ARG A 604 11.60 -15.82 14.54
C ARG A 604 11.95 -15.47 13.10
N ALA A 605 12.48 -14.27 12.85
CA ALA A 605 12.93 -13.88 11.52
C ALA A 605 14.10 -14.77 11.04
N GLU A 606 15.05 -15.05 11.93
CA GLU A 606 16.17 -15.96 11.68
C GLU A 606 15.69 -17.40 11.42
N GLU A 607 14.73 -17.91 12.20
CA GLU A 607 14.15 -19.24 12.01
C GLU A 607 13.37 -19.37 10.68
N LEU A 608 12.62 -18.32 10.31
CA LEU A 608 11.92 -18.26 9.04
C LEU A 608 12.90 -18.25 7.85
N GLU A 609 13.96 -17.45 7.94
CA GLU A 609 15.01 -17.41 6.92
C GLU A 609 15.76 -18.74 6.82
N ALA A 610 16.10 -19.37 7.94
CA ALA A 610 16.68 -20.70 7.97
C ALA A 610 15.75 -21.74 7.31
N THR A 611 14.43 -21.61 7.51
CA THR A 611 13.43 -22.47 6.88
C THR A 611 13.34 -22.25 5.37
N HIS A 612 13.38 -20.99 4.90
CA HIS A 612 13.47 -20.67 3.48
C HIS A 612 14.74 -21.24 2.84
N ASN A 613 15.89 -21.11 3.50
CA ASN A 613 17.17 -21.62 2.99
C ASN A 613 17.20 -23.16 2.92
N ARG A 614 16.71 -23.86 3.96
CA ARG A 614 16.56 -25.33 3.93
C ARG A 614 15.65 -25.78 2.79
N THR A 615 14.54 -25.07 2.58
CA THR A 615 13.61 -25.39 1.49
C THR A 615 14.24 -25.14 0.12
N ALA A 616 14.96 -24.04 -0.05
CA ALA A 616 15.69 -23.72 -1.28
C ALA A 616 16.70 -24.82 -1.64
N GLN A 617 17.49 -25.30 -0.67
CA GLN A 617 18.43 -26.42 -0.86
C GLN A 617 17.72 -27.70 -1.27
N ARG A 618 16.61 -28.04 -0.61
CA ARG A 618 15.79 -29.21 -0.95
C ARG A 618 15.23 -29.12 -2.37
N VAL A 619 14.74 -27.94 -2.77
CA VAL A 619 14.21 -27.70 -4.12
C VAL A 619 15.32 -27.79 -5.18
N LEU A 620 16.49 -27.22 -4.92
CA LEU A 620 17.64 -27.34 -5.83
C LEU A 620 18.09 -28.80 -6.00
N HIS A 621 18.17 -29.57 -4.91
CA HIS A 621 18.46 -31.00 -4.97
C HIS A 621 17.40 -31.76 -5.77
N GLN A 622 16.11 -31.45 -5.56
CA GLN A 622 15.02 -32.06 -6.33
C GLN A 622 15.15 -31.72 -7.83
N LEU A 623 15.46 -30.48 -8.18
CA LEU A 623 15.60 -30.02 -9.56
C LEU A 623 16.74 -30.73 -10.30
N GLY A 624 17.85 -31.05 -9.62
CA GLY A 624 18.96 -31.79 -10.22
C GLY A 624 18.58 -33.19 -10.72
N GLY A 625 17.51 -33.79 -10.20
CA GLY A 625 16.98 -35.09 -10.63
C GLY A 625 15.74 -35.02 -11.53
N MET A 626 15.28 -33.82 -11.91
CA MET A 626 14.08 -33.64 -12.73
C MET A 626 14.40 -33.54 -14.21
N THR A 627 13.54 -34.14 -15.04
CA THR A 627 13.61 -34.01 -16.50
C THR A 627 12.90 -32.75 -16.95
N ALA A 628 13.48 -32.02 -17.91
CA ALA A 628 12.81 -30.91 -18.56
C ALA A 628 11.55 -31.40 -19.31
N ALA A 629 10.52 -30.57 -19.35
CA ALA A 629 9.32 -30.88 -20.13
C ALA A 629 9.60 -30.63 -21.62
N GLU A 630 9.80 -31.70 -22.39
CA GLU A 630 9.96 -31.63 -23.86
C GLU A 630 8.63 -31.68 -24.61
N GLU A 631 7.61 -32.26 -23.98
CA GLU A 631 6.25 -32.39 -24.51
C GLU A 631 5.24 -31.64 -23.62
N PRO A 632 4.15 -31.08 -24.19
CA PRO A 632 3.11 -30.43 -23.41
C PRO A 632 2.51 -31.39 -22.35
N THR A 633 2.56 -30.98 -21.08
CA THR A 633 1.88 -31.67 -19.98
C THR A 633 0.37 -31.57 -20.13
N LYS A 634 -0.41 -32.35 -19.35
CA LYS A 634 -1.88 -32.27 -19.38
C LYS A 634 -2.39 -30.86 -19.10
N TYR A 635 -1.78 -30.17 -18.15
CA TYR A 635 -2.08 -28.76 -17.84
C TYR A 635 -1.79 -27.85 -19.04
N MET A 636 -0.64 -27.99 -19.68
CA MET A 636 -0.26 -27.18 -20.83
C MET A 636 -1.20 -27.38 -22.02
N ARG A 637 -1.57 -28.64 -22.31
CA ARG A 637 -2.57 -28.97 -23.35
C ARG A 637 -3.92 -28.34 -23.05
N ALA A 638 -4.37 -28.42 -21.79
CA ALA A 638 -5.62 -27.80 -21.36
C ALA A 638 -5.60 -26.27 -21.49
N LYS A 639 -4.43 -25.65 -21.30
CA LYS A 639 -4.23 -24.20 -21.45
C LYS A 639 -3.85 -23.74 -22.86
N GLY A 640 -3.68 -24.67 -23.81
CA GLY A 640 -3.30 -24.34 -25.20
C GLY A 640 -1.87 -23.82 -25.36
N ILE A 641 -0.99 -24.10 -24.40
CA ILE A 641 0.41 -23.65 -24.40
C ILE A 641 1.38 -24.82 -24.63
N GLY A 642 2.56 -24.51 -25.17
CA GLY A 642 3.64 -25.48 -25.35
C GLY A 642 4.62 -25.52 -24.15
N PRO A 643 5.51 -26.52 -24.12
CA PRO A 643 6.62 -26.56 -23.17
C PRO A 643 7.53 -25.34 -23.35
N GLN A 644 8.05 -24.83 -22.23
CA GLN A 644 8.99 -23.71 -22.19
C GLN A 644 10.27 -24.15 -21.50
N THR A 645 11.39 -23.53 -21.85
CA THR A 645 12.66 -23.77 -21.16
C THR A 645 12.54 -23.40 -19.68
N GLY A 646 13.11 -24.22 -18.80
CA GLY A 646 13.03 -24.03 -17.34
C GLY A 646 11.82 -24.69 -16.69
N VAL A 647 10.97 -25.37 -17.46
CA VAL A 647 9.83 -26.14 -16.95
C VAL A 647 10.20 -27.61 -16.85
N TYR A 648 9.85 -28.22 -15.72
CA TYR A 648 10.22 -29.59 -15.40
C TYR A 648 8.99 -30.49 -15.24
N LEU A 649 9.18 -31.78 -15.48
CA LEU A 649 8.18 -32.80 -15.28
C LEU A 649 8.36 -33.47 -13.92
N GLY A 650 7.35 -33.34 -13.06
CA GLY A 650 7.23 -34.08 -11.81
C GLY A 650 6.59 -35.45 -12.01
N LYS A 651 6.47 -36.21 -10.91
CA LYS A 651 5.73 -37.48 -10.89
C LYS A 651 4.27 -37.25 -11.32
N ASP A 652 3.66 -38.25 -11.95
CA ASP A 652 2.23 -38.26 -12.33
C ASP A 652 1.80 -37.12 -13.27
N GLY A 653 2.73 -36.58 -14.07
CA GLY A 653 2.43 -35.54 -15.05
C GLY A 653 2.30 -34.13 -14.48
N VAL A 654 2.77 -33.91 -13.25
CA VAL A 654 2.81 -32.60 -12.59
C VAL A 654 3.79 -31.66 -13.33
N THR A 655 3.36 -30.43 -13.59
CA THR A 655 4.24 -29.39 -14.14
C THR A 655 4.94 -28.66 -13.01
N CYS A 656 6.27 -28.60 -13.04
CA CYS A 656 7.09 -28.03 -12.00
C CYS A 656 7.81 -26.77 -12.49
N LEU A 657 7.58 -25.65 -11.82
CA LEU A 657 8.13 -24.33 -12.15
C LEU A 657 9.03 -23.84 -11.00
N PRO A 658 10.37 -23.83 -11.17
CA PRO A 658 11.27 -23.20 -10.21
C PRO A 658 10.97 -21.71 -10.06
N ALA A 659 10.87 -21.25 -8.82
CA ALA A 659 10.68 -19.83 -8.49
C ALA A 659 12.01 -19.26 -7.98
N GLN A 660 12.53 -18.27 -8.71
CA GLN A 660 13.79 -17.60 -8.43
C GLN A 660 13.59 -16.12 -8.10
N ASP A 661 14.53 -15.53 -7.36
CA ASP A 661 14.58 -14.07 -7.17
C ASP A 661 15.29 -13.37 -8.34
N VAL A 662 15.42 -12.03 -8.24
CA VAL A 662 16.10 -11.19 -9.25
C VAL A 662 17.61 -11.44 -9.32
N ASP A 663 18.19 -12.16 -8.35
CA ASP A 663 19.58 -12.62 -8.34
C ASP A 663 19.74 -14.01 -8.97
N GLY A 664 18.64 -14.66 -9.36
CA GLY A 664 18.64 -15.99 -9.96
C GLY A 664 18.72 -17.13 -8.95
N LYS A 665 18.64 -16.85 -7.64
CA LYS A 665 18.59 -17.90 -6.62
C LYS A 665 17.20 -18.52 -6.61
N VAL A 666 17.12 -19.84 -6.78
CA VAL A 666 15.88 -20.60 -6.64
C VAL A 666 15.54 -20.75 -5.16
N TRP A 667 14.36 -20.28 -4.76
CA TRP A 667 13.89 -20.29 -3.37
C TRP A 667 12.77 -21.29 -3.10
N THR A 668 11.96 -21.56 -4.11
CA THR A 668 10.84 -22.49 -4.02
C THR A 668 10.48 -23.05 -5.39
N MET A 669 9.49 -23.91 -5.46
CA MET A 669 8.95 -24.47 -6.70
C MET A 669 7.43 -24.46 -6.65
N GLN A 670 6.80 -24.03 -7.75
CA GLN A 670 5.37 -24.22 -7.95
C GLN A 670 5.12 -25.57 -8.64
N TYR A 671 4.20 -26.34 -8.08
CA TYR A 671 3.72 -27.60 -8.62
C TYR A 671 2.31 -27.38 -9.15
N ILE A 672 2.10 -27.60 -10.44
CA ILE A 672 0.80 -27.52 -11.10
C ILE A 672 0.36 -28.93 -11.44
N GLN A 673 -0.69 -29.38 -10.77
CA GLN A 673 -1.27 -30.70 -10.96
C GLN A 673 -1.94 -30.83 -12.33
N PRO A 674 -2.18 -32.06 -12.83
CA PRO A 674 -2.82 -32.27 -14.13
C PRO A 674 -4.24 -31.70 -14.26
N ASP A 675 -4.91 -31.44 -13.14
CA ASP A 675 -6.23 -30.78 -13.05
C ASP A 675 -6.14 -29.23 -12.99
N GLY A 676 -4.93 -28.67 -12.93
CA GLY A 676 -4.66 -27.24 -12.80
C GLY A 676 -4.46 -26.74 -11.37
N THR A 677 -4.60 -27.60 -10.35
CA THR A 677 -4.38 -27.22 -8.95
C THR A 677 -2.92 -26.83 -8.72
N LYS A 678 -2.67 -25.60 -8.24
CA LYS A 678 -1.32 -25.06 -8.01
C LYS A 678 -0.95 -25.10 -6.52
N ARG A 679 0.27 -25.52 -6.20
CA ARG A 679 0.83 -25.51 -4.82
C ARG A 679 2.29 -25.10 -4.84
N PHE A 680 2.80 -24.59 -3.73
CA PHE A 680 4.22 -24.29 -3.55
C PHE A 680 4.89 -25.27 -2.59
N ALA A 681 6.22 -25.42 -2.69
CA ALA A 681 6.99 -26.17 -1.71
C ALA A 681 6.79 -25.57 -0.30
N ALA A 682 6.37 -26.40 0.65
CA ALA A 682 6.12 -25.97 2.02
C ALA A 682 7.40 -25.41 2.67
N GLY A 683 7.30 -24.22 3.26
CA GLY A 683 8.42 -23.50 3.86
C GLY A 683 9.32 -22.76 2.85
N GLY A 684 8.92 -22.65 1.58
CA GLY A 684 9.67 -21.91 0.56
C GLY A 684 9.24 -20.45 0.45
N LYS A 685 10.18 -19.56 0.11
CA LYS A 685 9.90 -18.13 -0.09
C LYS A 685 9.28 -17.91 -1.48
N LYS A 686 8.02 -17.46 -1.53
CA LYS A 686 7.31 -17.06 -2.77
C LYS A 686 7.46 -15.57 -3.06
N GLU A 687 7.38 -14.74 -2.02
CA GLU A 687 7.36 -13.28 -2.14
C GLU A 687 8.61 -12.76 -2.86
N GLY A 688 8.38 -11.98 -3.93
CA GLY A 688 9.43 -11.44 -4.80
C GLY A 688 10.11 -12.48 -5.70
N CYS A 689 9.70 -13.75 -5.65
CA CYS A 689 10.19 -14.81 -6.54
C CYS A 689 9.26 -14.99 -7.74
N PHE A 690 9.83 -15.37 -8.88
CA PHE A 690 9.14 -15.47 -10.17
C PHE A 690 9.74 -16.59 -11.02
N HIS A 691 9.09 -16.90 -12.15
CA HIS A 691 9.61 -17.81 -13.17
C HIS A 691 9.82 -17.07 -14.50
N PRO A 692 11.04 -17.02 -15.06
CA PRO A 692 11.27 -16.56 -16.43
C PRO A 692 10.56 -17.48 -17.43
N VAL A 693 9.92 -16.90 -18.45
CA VAL A 693 9.19 -17.65 -19.49
C VAL A 693 9.63 -17.18 -20.86
N GLY A 694 9.97 -18.11 -21.74
CA GLY A 694 10.50 -17.81 -23.07
C GLY A 694 12.01 -17.62 -23.07
N GLY A 695 12.68 -18.12 -24.11
CA GLY A 695 14.13 -18.07 -24.27
C GLY A 695 14.89 -19.25 -23.65
N SER A 696 16.12 -19.50 -24.12
CA SER A 696 16.90 -20.71 -23.76
C SER A 696 17.82 -20.54 -22.54
N ARG A 697 17.92 -19.32 -21.98
CA ARG A 697 18.88 -18.97 -20.91
C ARG A 697 18.26 -18.30 -19.68
N GLY A 698 16.95 -18.43 -19.48
CA GLY A 698 16.27 -17.92 -18.29
C GLY A 698 16.41 -16.40 -18.12
N MET A 699 17.01 -15.96 -17.01
CA MET A 699 17.13 -14.54 -16.65
C MET A 699 17.90 -13.70 -17.69
N ASP A 700 18.90 -14.26 -18.36
CA ASP A 700 19.67 -13.53 -19.39
C ASP A 700 18.78 -13.08 -20.55
N GLU A 701 17.78 -13.87 -20.92
CA GLU A 701 16.86 -13.53 -22.02
C GLU A 701 15.85 -12.46 -21.58
N VAL A 702 15.42 -12.49 -20.31
CA VAL A 702 14.58 -11.44 -19.71
C VAL A 702 15.31 -10.09 -19.74
N LEU A 703 16.62 -10.08 -19.51
CA LEU A 703 17.42 -8.85 -19.55
C LEU A 703 17.75 -8.38 -20.96
N LYS A 704 17.80 -9.26 -21.96
CA LYS A 704 17.91 -8.88 -23.37
C LYS A 704 16.62 -8.31 -23.94
N ALA A 705 15.47 -8.68 -23.37
CA ALA A 705 14.18 -8.16 -23.78
C ALA A 705 14.16 -6.62 -23.76
N PRO A 706 13.40 -6.00 -24.70
CA PRO A 706 13.32 -4.54 -24.80
C PRO A 706 12.68 -3.90 -23.56
N ALA A 707 11.81 -4.64 -22.86
CA ALA A 707 11.29 -4.29 -21.54
C ALA A 707 11.06 -5.56 -20.70
N ILE A 708 10.92 -5.36 -19.40
CA ILE A 708 10.54 -6.42 -18.47
C ILE A 708 9.02 -6.53 -18.49
N VAL A 709 8.49 -7.63 -19.04
CA VAL A 709 7.05 -7.90 -19.08
C VAL A 709 6.69 -8.92 -18.01
N ILE A 710 5.86 -8.52 -17.04
CA ILE A 710 5.47 -9.33 -15.88
C ILE A 710 3.99 -9.70 -16.03
N ALA A 711 3.68 -10.99 -16.05
CA ALA A 711 2.32 -11.50 -16.05
C ALA A 711 1.99 -12.18 -14.72
N GLU A 712 0.70 -12.17 -14.35
CA GLU A 712 0.21 -12.84 -13.14
C GLU A 712 0.48 -14.35 -13.18
N GLY A 713 -0.02 -15.04 -14.21
CA GLY A 713 0.06 -16.49 -14.35
C GLY A 713 1.12 -16.99 -15.33
N TYR A 714 1.55 -18.25 -15.17
CA TYR A 714 2.47 -18.91 -16.08
C TYR A 714 1.92 -19.05 -17.51
N ALA A 715 0.64 -19.40 -17.68
CA ALA A 715 0.02 -19.53 -19.01
C ALA A 715 -0.04 -18.18 -19.75
N THR A 716 -0.40 -17.11 -19.04
CA THR A 716 -0.40 -15.74 -19.53
C THR A 716 1.00 -15.32 -19.97
N ALA A 717 2.01 -15.55 -19.12
CA ALA A 717 3.41 -15.30 -19.47
C ALA A 717 3.86 -16.10 -20.72
N ALA A 718 3.50 -17.38 -20.82
CA ALA A 718 3.87 -18.21 -21.96
C ALA A 718 3.25 -17.73 -23.28
N SER A 719 1.99 -17.32 -23.24
CA SER A 719 1.30 -16.73 -24.40
C SER A 719 1.93 -15.39 -24.82
N LEU A 720 2.25 -14.53 -23.84
CA LEU A 720 2.94 -13.26 -24.12
C LEU A 720 4.34 -13.48 -24.70
N ALA A 721 5.15 -14.36 -24.11
CA ALA A 721 6.50 -14.63 -24.60
C ALA A 721 6.51 -15.15 -26.04
N LYS A 722 5.57 -16.04 -26.37
CA LYS A 722 5.41 -16.57 -27.73
C LYS A 722 5.06 -15.47 -28.73
N GLU A 723 4.05 -14.65 -28.43
CA GLU A 723 3.53 -13.66 -29.38
C GLU A 723 4.39 -12.39 -29.45
N LEU A 724 5.08 -12.02 -28.38
CA LEU A 724 6.02 -10.88 -28.38
C LEU A 724 7.40 -11.28 -28.93
N GLY A 725 7.75 -12.57 -28.91
CA GLY A 725 9.01 -13.09 -29.44
C GLY A 725 10.23 -12.88 -28.53
N PHE A 726 10.02 -12.52 -27.26
CA PHE A 726 11.08 -12.36 -26.26
C PHE A 726 10.61 -12.83 -24.87
N ALA A 727 11.56 -13.00 -23.95
CA ALA A 727 11.27 -13.55 -22.62
C ALA A 727 10.41 -12.62 -21.74
N THR A 728 9.45 -13.21 -21.03
CA THR A 728 8.57 -12.55 -20.05
C THR A 728 8.70 -13.23 -18.68
N ILE A 729 7.89 -12.81 -17.72
CA ILE A 729 7.96 -13.28 -16.33
C ILE A 729 6.59 -13.72 -15.84
N ALA A 730 6.53 -14.86 -15.14
CA ALA A 730 5.36 -15.27 -14.38
C ALA A 730 5.55 -14.95 -12.88
N ALA A 731 4.69 -14.11 -12.33
CA ALA A 731 4.69 -13.74 -10.91
C ALA A 731 3.89 -14.73 -10.02
N PHE A 732 3.24 -15.71 -10.64
CA PHE A 732 2.41 -16.77 -10.06
C PHE A 732 1.00 -16.39 -9.57
N ASP A 733 0.83 -15.22 -8.96
CA ASP A 733 -0.45 -14.68 -8.49
C ASP A 733 -0.43 -13.15 -8.34
N SER A 734 -1.60 -12.52 -8.41
CA SER A 734 -1.81 -11.08 -8.27
C SER A 734 -1.20 -10.46 -7.01
N GLY A 735 -1.18 -11.21 -5.91
CA GLY A 735 -0.57 -10.77 -4.64
C GLY A 735 0.95 -10.60 -4.74
N ASN A 736 1.61 -11.33 -5.63
CA ASN A 736 3.07 -11.34 -5.78
C ASN A 736 3.59 -10.39 -6.89
N VAL A 737 2.73 -9.95 -7.82
CA VAL A 737 3.11 -9.07 -8.95
C VAL A 737 3.82 -7.79 -8.47
N VAL A 738 3.33 -7.17 -7.40
CA VAL A 738 3.91 -5.94 -6.84
C VAL A 738 5.34 -6.17 -6.35
N HIS A 739 5.56 -7.24 -5.58
CA HIS A 739 6.87 -7.57 -5.02
C HIS A 739 7.90 -7.89 -6.10
N VAL A 740 7.49 -8.61 -7.16
CA VAL A 740 8.36 -8.90 -8.31
C VAL A 740 8.70 -7.63 -9.06
N ALA A 741 7.72 -6.76 -9.34
CA ALA A 741 7.94 -5.51 -10.04
C ALA A 741 8.91 -4.58 -9.28
N GLU A 742 8.72 -4.43 -7.97
CA GLU A 742 9.61 -3.63 -7.10
C GLU A 742 11.05 -4.15 -7.13
N ALA A 743 11.23 -5.47 -6.99
CA ALA A 743 12.56 -6.09 -7.03
C ALA A 743 13.28 -5.85 -8.37
N PHE A 744 12.56 -5.91 -9.49
CA PHE A 744 13.13 -5.60 -10.80
C PHE A 744 13.45 -4.11 -10.97
N ARG A 745 12.60 -3.22 -10.48
CA ARG A 745 12.84 -1.77 -10.55
C ARG A 745 14.05 -1.35 -9.73
N GLU A 746 14.22 -1.93 -8.54
CA GLU A 746 15.37 -1.67 -7.68
C GLU A 746 16.68 -2.09 -8.36
N LYS A 747 16.71 -3.29 -8.95
CA LYS A 747 17.93 -3.85 -9.55
C LYS A 747 18.24 -3.32 -10.95
N TYR A 748 17.22 -3.08 -11.77
CA TYR A 748 17.34 -2.65 -13.16
C TYR A 748 16.56 -1.34 -13.37
N PRO A 749 17.03 -0.23 -12.78
CA PRO A 749 16.32 1.03 -12.85
C PRO A 749 16.14 1.47 -14.30
N GLU A 750 17.08 1.27 -15.21
CA GLU A 750 16.99 1.71 -16.60
C GLU A 750 15.94 0.97 -17.46
N LYS A 751 15.55 -0.24 -17.08
CA LYS A 751 14.62 -1.06 -17.87
C LYS A 751 13.18 -0.56 -17.77
N ALA A 752 12.47 -0.53 -18.89
CA ALA A 752 11.02 -0.33 -18.88
C ALA A 752 10.34 -1.56 -18.29
N ILE A 753 9.21 -1.36 -17.60
CA ILE A 753 8.43 -2.43 -16.97
C ILE A 753 6.98 -2.30 -17.44
N LEU A 754 6.44 -3.41 -17.95
CA LEU A 754 5.05 -3.56 -18.36
C LEU A 754 4.41 -4.71 -17.57
N ILE A 755 3.27 -4.46 -16.94
CA ILE A 755 2.53 -5.43 -16.15
C ILE A 755 1.32 -5.90 -16.98
N ALA A 756 1.31 -7.15 -17.39
CA ALA A 756 0.17 -7.79 -18.04
C ALA A 756 -0.72 -8.46 -16.98
N GLY A 757 -1.76 -7.75 -16.56
CA GLY A 757 -2.67 -8.21 -15.52
C GLY A 757 -3.88 -8.97 -16.07
N ASP A 758 -4.48 -9.78 -15.21
CA ASP A 758 -5.75 -10.43 -15.49
C ASP A 758 -6.90 -9.42 -15.26
N ASP A 759 -7.91 -9.44 -16.13
CA ASP A 759 -9.12 -8.61 -16.03
C ASP A 759 -10.29 -9.48 -15.57
N ASP A 760 -10.34 -9.71 -14.25
CA ASP A 760 -11.32 -10.55 -13.56
C ASP A 760 -12.69 -9.86 -13.45
N ARG A 761 -13.26 -9.41 -14.58
CA ARG A 761 -14.52 -8.66 -14.64
C ARG A 761 -15.71 -9.40 -14.02
N HIS A 762 -15.61 -10.72 -13.91
CA HIS A 762 -16.60 -11.58 -13.27
C HIS A 762 -16.54 -11.52 -11.74
N LEU A 763 -15.45 -11.02 -11.15
CA LEU A 763 -15.29 -10.82 -9.70
C LEU A 763 -15.59 -9.36 -9.32
N PRO A 764 -16.37 -9.11 -8.24
CA PRO A 764 -16.73 -7.75 -7.83
C PRO A 764 -15.55 -6.81 -7.54
N THR A 765 -14.40 -7.35 -7.15
CA THR A 765 -13.22 -6.58 -6.72
C THR A 765 -12.08 -6.53 -7.76
N ASN A 766 -12.20 -7.25 -8.88
CA ASN A 766 -11.21 -7.38 -9.95
C ASN A 766 -9.74 -7.34 -9.45
N PRO A 767 -9.34 -8.31 -8.61
CA PRO A 767 -8.07 -8.26 -7.90
C PRO A 767 -6.85 -8.30 -8.83
N GLY A 768 -6.91 -9.02 -9.95
CA GLY A 768 -5.85 -9.05 -10.97
C GLY A 768 -5.56 -7.65 -11.51
N ARG A 769 -6.61 -6.92 -11.92
CA ARG A 769 -6.50 -5.55 -12.43
C ARG A 769 -5.94 -4.58 -11.40
N ALA A 770 -6.54 -4.57 -10.21
CA ALA A 770 -6.15 -3.64 -9.14
C ALA A 770 -4.67 -3.82 -8.72
N LYS A 771 -4.20 -5.07 -8.63
CA LYS A 771 -2.80 -5.36 -8.27
C LYS A 771 -1.82 -5.02 -9.39
N ALA A 772 -2.19 -5.25 -10.65
CA ALA A 772 -1.37 -4.88 -11.80
C ALA A 772 -1.21 -3.36 -11.92
N GLU A 773 -2.28 -2.58 -11.75
CA GLU A 773 -2.25 -1.11 -11.74
C GLU A 773 -1.41 -0.58 -10.57
N LEU A 774 -1.58 -1.15 -9.37
CA LEU A 774 -0.75 -0.81 -8.21
C LEU A 774 0.74 -1.08 -8.46
N ALA A 775 1.08 -2.24 -9.03
CA ALA A 775 2.45 -2.59 -9.36
C ALA A 775 3.06 -1.60 -10.36
N ALA A 776 2.34 -1.31 -11.46
CA ALA A 776 2.77 -0.36 -12.47
C ALA A 776 3.01 1.04 -11.87
N LYS A 777 2.08 1.54 -11.05
CA LYS A 777 2.21 2.84 -10.37
C LYS A 777 3.46 2.90 -9.49
N LYS A 778 3.69 1.89 -8.65
CA LYS A 778 4.84 1.85 -7.73
C LYS A 778 6.18 1.87 -8.43
N VAL A 779 6.28 1.25 -9.60
CA VAL A 779 7.54 1.15 -10.34
C VAL A 779 7.66 2.14 -11.49
N GLY A 780 6.71 3.06 -11.66
CA GLY A 780 6.66 3.95 -12.82
C GLY A 780 6.66 3.18 -14.15
N GLY A 781 5.94 2.06 -14.20
CA GLY A 781 5.70 1.25 -15.39
C GLY A 781 4.28 1.46 -15.93
N LEU A 782 3.85 0.60 -16.86
CA LEU A 782 2.48 0.58 -17.37
C LEU A 782 1.80 -0.77 -17.07
N ALA A 783 0.47 -0.76 -16.97
CA ALA A 783 -0.34 -1.96 -16.88
C ALA A 783 -1.16 -2.12 -18.17
N VAL A 784 -1.30 -3.36 -18.64
CA VAL A 784 -2.06 -3.71 -19.84
C VAL A 784 -2.98 -4.89 -19.55
N PHE A 785 -4.18 -4.87 -20.13
CA PHE A 785 -5.26 -5.82 -19.87
C PHE A 785 -5.85 -6.35 -21.18
N PRO A 786 -6.31 -7.61 -21.22
CA PRO A 786 -6.87 -8.20 -22.44
C PRO A 786 -8.24 -7.58 -22.78
N ILE A 787 -8.38 -7.16 -24.03
CA ILE A 787 -9.63 -6.64 -24.60
C ILE A 787 -10.25 -7.73 -25.48
N PHE A 788 -11.46 -8.17 -25.12
CA PHE A 788 -12.24 -9.17 -25.86
C PHE A 788 -13.34 -8.51 -26.70
N THR A 789 -13.93 -9.25 -27.65
CA THR A 789 -15.05 -8.73 -28.45
C THR A 789 -16.29 -8.47 -27.57
N PRO A 790 -17.21 -7.57 -27.97
CA PRO A 790 -18.43 -7.31 -27.20
C PRO A 790 -19.25 -8.57 -26.89
N GLU A 791 -19.31 -9.54 -27.82
CA GLU A 791 -20.03 -10.81 -27.62
C GLU A 791 -19.31 -11.76 -26.64
N GLU A 792 -18.03 -11.51 -26.37
CA GLU A 792 -17.19 -12.31 -25.45
C GLU A 792 -17.12 -11.70 -24.05
N LYS A 793 -17.52 -10.43 -23.87
CA LYS A 793 -17.49 -9.71 -22.57
C LYS A 793 -18.37 -10.34 -21.47
N GLY A 794 -19.29 -11.25 -21.82
CA GLY A 794 -20.12 -12.01 -20.86
C GLY A 794 -19.61 -13.42 -20.54
N ARG A 795 -18.42 -13.81 -21.03
CA ARG A 795 -17.80 -15.12 -20.77
C ARG A 795 -16.75 -15.01 -19.66
N GLU A 796 -16.42 -16.13 -19.02
CA GLU A 796 -15.30 -16.25 -18.07
C GLU A 796 -13.94 -16.21 -18.80
N PHE A 797 -13.67 -15.12 -19.52
CA PHE A 797 -12.39 -14.82 -20.14
C PHE A 797 -11.75 -13.66 -19.37
N THR A 798 -10.57 -13.89 -18.81
CA THR A 798 -9.96 -12.91 -17.89
C THR A 798 -8.54 -12.55 -18.27
N ASP A 799 -7.79 -13.45 -18.90
CA ASP A 799 -6.35 -13.28 -19.12
C ASP A 799 -5.96 -13.25 -20.62
N PHE A 800 -4.71 -12.89 -20.91
CA PHE A 800 -4.19 -12.91 -22.29
C PHE A 800 -4.09 -14.34 -22.86
N ASN A 801 -4.07 -15.38 -22.03
CA ASN A 801 -4.08 -16.76 -22.51
C ASN A 801 -5.46 -17.14 -23.07
N ASP A 802 -6.54 -16.70 -22.42
CA ASP A 802 -7.91 -16.81 -22.93
C ASP A 802 -8.05 -16.01 -24.25
N LEU A 803 -7.44 -14.83 -24.34
CA LEU A 803 -7.42 -14.04 -25.58
C LEU A 803 -6.74 -14.82 -26.73
N ALA A 804 -5.61 -15.48 -26.46
CA ALA A 804 -4.91 -16.26 -27.48
C ALA A 804 -5.64 -17.53 -27.91
N THR A 805 -6.29 -18.23 -26.97
CA THR A 805 -6.73 -19.63 -27.18
C THR A 805 -8.23 -19.81 -27.28
N ARG A 806 -9.03 -18.87 -26.75
CA ARG A 806 -10.50 -19.00 -26.65
C ARG A 806 -11.25 -17.88 -27.35
N SER A 807 -10.66 -16.69 -27.48
CA SER A 807 -11.27 -15.56 -28.20
C SER A 807 -11.18 -15.74 -29.71
N LYS A 808 -12.19 -15.22 -30.42
CA LYS A 808 -12.20 -15.08 -31.88
C LYS A 808 -11.08 -14.18 -32.40
N LEU A 809 -10.54 -13.29 -31.55
CA LEU A 809 -9.45 -12.40 -31.93
C LEU A 809 -8.11 -13.16 -32.08
N GLY A 810 -7.97 -14.31 -31.40
CA GLY A 810 -6.82 -15.20 -31.52
C GLY A 810 -5.51 -14.64 -30.97
N ALA A 811 -4.44 -15.42 -31.13
CA ALA A 811 -3.12 -15.12 -30.57
C ALA A 811 -2.50 -13.81 -31.10
N GLU A 812 -2.73 -13.45 -32.36
CA GLU A 812 -2.26 -12.19 -32.95
C GLU A 812 -2.80 -10.94 -32.24
N ALA A 813 -3.96 -11.07 -31.56
CA ALA A 813 -4.53 -10.00 -30.77
C ALA A 813 -3.64 -9.60 -29.59
N ILE A 814 -2.86 -10.53 -29.03
CA ILE A 814 -1.88 -10.21 -27.99
C ILE A 814 -0.88 -9.18 -28.52
N ARG A 815 -0.26 -9.45 -29.67
CA ARG A 815 0.73 -8.53 -30.25
C ARG A 815 0.09 -7.18 -30.55
N ARG A 816 -1.11 -7.16 -31.13
CA ARG A 816 -1.86 -5.92 -31.43
C ARG A 816 -2.16 -5.07 -30.20
N GLN A 817 -2.49 -5.69 -29.07
CA GLN A 817 -2.87 -4.97 -27.85
C GLN A 817 -1.66 -4.60 -26.97
N VAL A 818 -0.65 -5.47 -26.91
CA VAL A 818 0.48 -5.32 -25.98
C VAL A 818 1.64 -4.53 -26.58
N GLN A 819 1.90 -4.65 -27.90
CA GLN A 819 3.03 -3.97 -28.53
C GLN A 819 2.96 -2.42 -28.43
N PRO A 820 1.80 -1.76 -28.61
CA PRO A 820 1.70 -0.31 -28.43
C PRO A 820 2.03 0.15 -27.00
N GLU A 821 1.48 -0.55 -25.99
CA GLU A 821 1.74 -0.23 -24.58
C GLU A 821 3.19 -0.52 -24.17
N LEU A 822 3.79 -1.56 -24.74
CA LEU A 822 5.22 -1.86 -24.58
C LEU A 822 6.08 -0.72 -25.12
N ASN A 823 5.83 -0.26 -26.35
CA ASN A 823 6.56 0.84 -26.97
C ASN A 823 6.41 2.13 -26.15
N LYS A 824 5.20 2.40 -25.65
CA LYS A 824 4.92 3.53 -24.76
C LYS A 824 5.69 3.44 -23.45
N ALA A 825 5.74 2.27 -22.82
CA ALA A 825 6.49 2.06 -21.58
C ALA A 825 8.00 2.28 -21.79
N ILE A 826 8.54 1.83 -22.92
CA ILE A 826 9.94 2.05 -23.32
C ILE A 826 10.21 3.54 -23.52
N ALA A 827 9.39 4.24 -24.30
CA ALA A 827 9.55 5.66 -24.57
C ALA A 827 9.46 6.51 -23.27
N MET A 828 8.48 6.22 -22.41
CA MET A 828 8.34 6.86 -21.11
C MET A 828 9.61 6.70 -20.27
N ARG A 829 10.19 5.49 -20.23
CA ARG A 829 11.39 5.24 -19.44
C ARG A 829 12.62 5.93 -20.02
N GLN A 830 12.78 5.92 -21.34
CA GLN A 830 13.89 6.59 -22.03
C GLN A 830 13.85 8.11 -21.78
N ASN A 831 12.67 8.74 -21.92
CA ASN A 831 12.49 10.17 -21.67
C ASN A 831 12.84 10.54 -20.22
N TRP A 832 12.36 9.74 -19.25
CA TRP A 832 12.70 9.96 -17.84
C TRP A 832 14.22 9.85 -17.60
N MET A 833 14.89 8.86 -18.18
CA MET A 833 16.34 8.69 -18.06
C MET A 833 17.11 9.86 -18.68
N GLN A 834 16.67 10.38 -19.82
CA GLN A 834 17.26 11.57 -20.45
C GLN A 834 17.14 12.81 -19.55
N GLN A 835 15.98 13.03 -18.94
CA GLN A 835 15.76 14.14 -18.00
C GLN A 835 16.67 14.03 -16.76
N GLN A 836 16.85 12.82 -16.22
CA GLN A 836 17.76 12.57 -15.11
C GLN A 836 19.23 12.85 -15.48
N ARG A 837 19.68 12.40 -16.66
CA ARG A 837 21.04 12.67 -17.17
C ARG A 837 21.28 14.16 -17.41
N MET A 838 20.30 14.86 -18.00
CA MET A 838 20.37 16.31 -18.20
C MET A 838 20.47 17.06 -16.87
N SER A 839 19.75 16.61 -15.85
CA SER A 839 19.79 17.19 -14.50
C SER A 839 21.14 16.94 -13.81
N GLN A 840 21.70 15.74 -13.95
CA GLN A 840 23.03 15.40 -13.42
C GLN A 840 24.16 16.15 -14.14
N ASN A 841 24.11 16.28 -15.47
CA ASN A 841 25.09 17.03 -16.24
C ASN A 841 25.05 18.53 -15.92
N LYS A 842 23.87 19.10 -15.68
CA LYS A 842 23.75 20.48 -15.19
C LYS A 842 24.37 20.65 -13.80
N GLN A 843 24.27 19.66 -12.92
CA GLN A 843 24.94 19.73 -11.60
C GLN A 843 26.47 19.59 -11.69
N GLN A 844 26.99 18.81 -12.63
CA GLN A 844 28.45 18.63 -12.82
C GLN A 844 29.13 19.76 -13.63
N GLY A 845 28.41 20.42 -14.53
CA GLY A 845 28.93 21.56 -15.31
C GLY A 845 29.19 22.83 -14.48
N VAL A 846 28.59 22.91 -13.30
CA VAL A 846 28.71 24.04 -12.35
C VAL A 846 29.91 23.86 -11.41
N THR A 847 30.52 22.68 -11.42
CA THR A 847 31.68 22.34 -10.57
C THR A 847 33.03 22.43 -11.31
N ARG A 848 33.07 22.96 -12.55
CA ARG A 848 34.31 23.12 -13.34
C ARG A 848 34.71 24.58 -13.53
#